data_AF-A0A0F9N0Q2-F1
#
_entry.id   AF-A0A0F9N0Q2-F1
#
_cell.length_a   1.000
_cell.length_b   1.000
_cell.length_c   1.000
_cell.angle_alpha   90.00
_cell.angle_beta   90.00
_cell.angle_gamma   90.00
#
_symmetry.space_group_name_H-M   'P 1'
#
loop_
_entity.id
_entity.type
_entity.pdbx_description
1 polymer ?
#
loop_
_entity_poly.entity_id
_entity_poly.type
_entity_poly.pdbx_seq_one_letter_code
_entity_poly.pdbx_strand_id
1 'polypeptide(L)'
;MINNQTKLKQILVLILALTIIPNLLVSNQGNIEIFIDERNTTEIINTDPPRVSSVYYEDTNGSARGVYVSGDYAYVADTTSGLAVIDISDPTNPGTPVYIDTTGSARSVYVSGDYAYVADAASGLAVINISDPTNPGTPVYKDTTGTARSVYVSGDYAYVASGNSGLAVIDISNPTNPGTLVYKDTNGSAYSVYVSGDYAYVADYTSGLAVINISDPTNPGTPFYEDTNGTAYDVFVSGDYAYVADYTSGLAVINISDPTNPEMPVYKDTNGTAYNVYVSGDYAYVADFNGLAVINISDPTNPGTPAYEDTTGGATDVYLSGNYAYVADWTSGLAVIDISDPTNPGTPIYENTSGWACSVYVSGDYAYVADDISGLAVIDISDPTNPGMPVYEDTNGSARSVYVSGDYAYVADYGSGLAVIDISDPTNPGTPVYEDTSGWALGVYVSGDYAYMADDNSGLAVIDISDPTNPGTPVYEDTDGLALGVYVSGDYAYVADQASGLAVIDISDPTNPGTPVYEDTSGWALGVYVSGDYAYVADGSWGLAVIDISDPTNPGTPIYENTSGNARSVYVSGDYAYVADDISGLAVIKIRKRVDMVDPLITDAPSNFTVDYGYTGVSISWTATDTNPNIYTIALQGTGTVASPNAWSSGVAITYNVPDGLAVGEHFYTVNFTDDSDNYNTDTVKMTVRETVDPLITNALSDFFVDYGYTGVNISWTATDVYPNNYTVALQGSGIVAGPSAWSSGVTITYNVPNGLAVGEHFYTINFTDDYDNYITDTVKMTVRETVDPLITDAPSDFIVDYGYTGVSISWTATDANPNIYTIALQGTGTVAGPSAWSSGLATTSNVPNGLAVGEYFYTVNFSDDYDNYISDTVKMTVREVTTDGNGGEISFGNYYLIFLVIGIISLAIVQKRRNQSSYH
;
A
#
# COMPACT_ATOMS: atom_id res chain seq x y z
N MET A 1 20.37 -46.64 28.75
CA MET A 1 21.09 -46.64 30.05
C MET A 1 22.50 -46.14 29.81
N ILE A 2 23.07 -45.37 30.75
CA ILE A 2 24.51 -45.00 30.84
C ILE A 2 25.04 -44.25 29.59
N ASN A 3 25.18 -42.92 29.52
CA ASN A 3 25.43 -41.84 30.49
C ASN A 3 26.90 -41.57 30.88
N ASN A 4 27.26 -40.29 30.81
CA ASN A 4 28.30 -39.55 31.54
C ASN A 4 29.82 -39.65 31.23
N GLN A 5 30.33 -38.50 30.74
CA GLN A 5 31.34 -37.63 31.38
C GLN A 5 32.86 -37.90 31.22
N THR A 6 33.47 -37.05 30.38
CA THR A 6 34.46 -36.00 30.77
C THR A 6 35.71 -36.36 31.56
N LYS A 7 36.88 -35.90 31.06
CA LYS A 7 38.02 -35.19 31.74
C LYS A 7 39.37 -35.53 31.09
N LEU A 8 40.40 -34.67 31.03
CA LEU A 8 40.55 -33.20 31.18
C LEU A 8 42.03 -32.85 30.82
N LYS A 9 42.34 -31.55 30.62
CA LYS A 9 43.70 -30.93 30.73
C LYS A 9 44.72 -31.15 29.59
N GLN A 10 45.59 -30.20 29.24
CA GLN A 10 45.60 -28.71 29.31
C GLN A 10 46.88 -28.18 28.61
N ILE A 11 46.83 -27.05 27.87
CA ILE A 11 47.75 -25.86 27.92
C ILE A 11 49.29 -26.12 27.75
N LEU A 12 50.11 -25.47 26.89
CA LEU A 12 50.04 -24.34 25.90
C LEU A 12 51.41 -24.32 25.12
N VAL A 13 51.93 -23.41 24.26
CA VAL A 13 51.57 -22.07 23.69
C VAL A 13 52.44 -21.71 22.45
N LEU A 14 51.99 -20.73 21.64
CA LEU A 14 52.75 -19.66 20.90
C LEU A 14 53.45 -19.89 19.52
N ILE A 15 53.32 -18.83 18.69
CA ILE A 15 54.13 -18.34 17.53
C ILE A 15 53.82 -18.86 16.10
N LEU A 16 53.21 -17.95 15.30
CA LEU A 16 53.40 -17.51 13.89
C LEU A 16 53.92 -18.52 12.81
N ALA A 17 53.53 -18.43 11.53
CA ALA A 17 53.20 -17.24 10.73
C ALA A 17 52.19 -17.47 9.56
N LEU A 18 51.86 -16.37 8.86
CA LEU A 18 50.93 -16.21 7.73
C LEU A 18 51.25 -17.09 6.50
N THR A 19 50.24 -17.42 5.66
CA THR A 19 50.01 -16.74 4.35
C THR A 19 48.82 -17.26 3.52
N ILE A 20 48.07 -16.30 2.94
CA ILE A 20 47.34 -16.33 1.65
C ILE A 20 46.00 -17.14 1.54
N ILE A 21 45.00 -16.42 1.03
CA ILE A 21 43.61 -16.77 0.62
C ILE A 21 43.49 -16.44 -0.91
N PRO A 22 42.35 -16.57 -1.63
CA PRO A 22 41.08 -17.30 -1.40
C PRO A 22 40.64 -18.16 -2.64
N ASN A 23 39.51 -18.90 -2.57
CA ASN A 23 38.24 -18.55 -3.24
C ASN A 23 37.13 -19.64 -3.25
N LEU A 24 35.88 -19.17 -3.37
CA LEU A 24 34.62 -19.85 -3.78
C LEU A 24 34.18 -21.16 -3.09
N LEU A 25 32.98 -21.14 -2.49
CA LEU A 25 31.76 -21.71 -3.12
C LEU A 25 30.46 -21.33 -2.37
N VAL A 26 29.32 -21.41 -3.08
CA VAL A 26 27.97 -21.01 -2.62
C VAL A 26 27.09 -22.25 -2.39
N SER A 27 26.38 -22.34 -1.26
CA SER A 27 25.09 -23.06 -1.16
C SER A 27 24.28 -22.79 0.13
N ASN A 28 23.34 -21.84 0.04
CA ASN A 28 21.88 -21.97 0.28
C ASN A 28 21.29 -22.82 1.45
N GLN A 29 20.12 -22.35 1.91
CA GLN A 29 19.08 -22.95 2.79
C GLN A 29 19.32 -23.02 4.31
N GLY A 30 18.30 -22.62 5.10
CA GLY A 30 18.01 -23.29 6.38
C GLY A 30 17.51 -22.49 7.60
N ASN A 31 17.04 -21.25 7.50
CA ASN A 31 16.50 -20.57 8.70
C ASN A 31 15.20 -21.24 9.19
N ILE A 32 15.08 -21.34 10.52
CA ILE A 32 13.96 -21.96 11.24
C ILE A 32 13.20 -20.85 11.97
N GLU A 33 11.91 -20.70 11.68
CA GLU A 33 11.04 -19.82 12.47
C GLU A 33 10.80 -20.41 13.87
N ILE A 34 10.91 -19.56 14.89
CA ILE A 34 10.46 -19.85 16.26
C ILE A 34 9.55 -18.69 16.68
N PHE A 35 8.25 -18.97 16.81
CA PHE A 35 7.32 -18.04 17.43
C PHE A 35 7.59 -17.92 18.93
N ILE A 36 7.73 -16.69 19.41
CA ILE A 36 7.51 -16.29 20.80
C ILE A 36 6.56 -15.10 20.74
N ASP A 37 5.55 -15.12 21.60
CA ASP A 37 4.50 -14.10 21.72
C ASP A 37 4.54 -13.51 23.14
N GLU A 38 3.94 -12.33 23.33
CA GLU A 38 3.86 -11.53 24.57
C GLU A 38 5.23 -10.98 25.08
N ARG A 39 5.44 -9.66 25.34
CA ARG A 39 4.53 -8.49 25.51
C ARG A 39 5.17 -7.16 25.06
N ASN A 40 4.33 -6.13 24.93
CA ASN A 40 4.70 -4.75 24.54
C ASN A 40 5.83 -4.12 25.39
N THR A 41 6.96 -3.85 24.73
CA THR A 41 7.76 -2.61 24.86
C THR A 41 8.37 -2.32 23.49
N THR A 42 7.65 -1.59 22.63
CA THR A 42 8.11 -1.24 21.27
C THR A 42 9.02 -0.01 21.31
N GLU A 43 10.25 -0.21 21.78
CA GLU A 43 11.36 0.70 21.52
C GLU A 43 11.91 0.35 20.13
N ILE A 44 11.73 1.23 19.15
CA ILE A 44 12.11 0.97 17.76
C ILE A 44 13.62 1.23 17.61
N ILE A 45 14.41 0.22 17.99
CA ILE A 45 15.86 0.22 17.75
C ILE A 45 16.09 0.00 16.25
N ASN A 46 16.11 1.11 15.49
CA ASN A 46 16.56 1.09 14.11
C ASN A 46 18.08 0.83 14.07
N THR A 47 18.52 -0.12 13.24
CA THR A 47 19.92 -0.54 13.11
C THR A 47 20.52 -0.30 11.73
N ASP A 48 19.77 0.33 10.81
CA ASP A 48 20.39 0.98 9.66
C ASP A 48 21.13 2.25 10.13
N PRO A 49 22.34 2.54 9.63
CA PRO A 49 22.95 3.86 9.78
C PRO A 49 22.06 4.93 9.11
N PRO A 50 22.12 6.20 9.53
CA PRO A 50 21.20 7.24 9.06
C PRO A 50 21.25 7.43 7.54
N ARG A 51 20.31 6.78 6.85
CA ARG A 51 19.95 7.12 5.47
C ARG A 51 19.25 8.46 5.51
N VAL A 52 19.69 9.40 4.69
CA VAL A 52 19.19 10.78 4.66
C VAL A 52 17.74 10.81 4.14
N SER A 53 16.78 10.61 5.05
CA SER A 53 15.41 11.10 4.93
C SER A 53 15.43 12.62 4.82
N SER A 54 14.36 13.24 4.30
CA SER A 54 14.27 14.71 4.34
C SER A 54 14.27 15.16 5.80
N VAL A 55 15.16 16.09 6.12
CA VAL A 55 15.13 16.82 7.39
C VAL A 55 14.18 17.99 7.18
N TYR A 56 13.08 18.01 7.91
CA TYR A 56 12.15 19.13 7.91
C TYR A 56 12.46 20.06 9.08
N TYR A 57 12.40 21.36 8.82
CA TYR A 57 12.75 22.41 9.75
C TYR A 57 11.50 23.24 10.06
N GLU A 58 11.13 23.34 11.34
CA GLU A 58 10.14 24.31 11.83
C GLU A 58 10.88 25.35 12.69
N ASP A 59 10.70 26.63 12.36
CA ASP A 59 11.33 27.72 13.10
C ASP A 59 10.68 27.93 14.47
N THR A 60 11.53 28.19 15.47
CA THR A 60 11.08 28.63 16.79
C THR A 60 11.38 30.11 17.01
N ASN A 61 10.49 30.83 17.71
CA ASN A 61 10.52 32.29 17.85
C ASN A 61 11.76 32.85 18.59
N GLY A 62 12.52 32.00 19.29
CA GLY A 62 13.74 32.35 20.01
C GLY A 62 14.95 31.55 19.51
N SER A 63 15.94 31.39 20.38
CA SER A 63 16.97 30.36 20.17
C SER A 63 16.57 29.07 20.87
N ALA A 64 16.35 28.00 20.11
CA ALA A 64 16.33 26.64 20.63
C ALA A 64 17.65 26.31 21.37
N ARG A 65 17.56 25.66 22.55
CA ARG A 65 18.72 25.28 23.37
C ARG A 65 18.74 23.84 23.84
N GLY A 66 17.61 23.15 23.77
CA GLY A 66 17.49 21.72 24.02
C GLY A 66 16.12 21.25 23.55
N VAL A 67 16.05 20.02 23.06
CA VAL A 67 14.83 19.39 22.57
C VAL A 67 14.63 18.04 23.27
N TYR A 68 13.38 17.70 23.54
CA TYR A 68 12.96 16.38 24.00
C TYR A 68 11.80 15.90 23.14
N VAL A 69 11.85 14.66 22.64
CA VAL A 69 10.76 14.04 21.88
C VAL A 69 10.02 13.05 22.77
N SER A 70 8.69 13.11 22.80
CA SER A 70 7.86 12.23 23.61
C SER A 70 6.56 11.87 22.90
N GLY A 71 6.55 10.70 22.27
CA GLY A 71 5.48 10.30 21.36
C GLY A 71 5.46 11.22 20.14
N ASP A 72 4.26 11.60 19.73
CA ASP A 72 4.00 12.41 18.53
C ASP A 72 4.32 13.92 18.70
N TYR A 73 5.12 14.30 19.71
CA TYR A 73 5.41 15.71 20.03
C TYR A 73 6.89 15.95 20.34
N ALA A 74 7.43 17.04 19.78
CA ALA A 74 8.71 17.61 20.14
C ALA A 74 8.52 18.82 21.09
N TYR A 75 9.34 18.88 22.13
CA TYR A 75 9.31 19.89 23.18
C TYR A 75 10.64 20.64 23.14
N VAL A 76 10.63 21.93 22.86
CA VAL A 76 11.84 22.75 22.62
C VAL A 76 11.97 23.83 23.68
N ALA A 77 13.11 23.86 24.37
CA ALA A 77 13.50 24.93 25.26
C ALA A 77 14.00 26.13 24.44
N ASP A 78 13.09 27.06 24.15
CA ASP A 78 13.26 28.14 23.18
C ASP A 78 13.59 29.50 23.83
N THR A 79 14.60 29.51 24.70
CA THR A 79 15.10 30.68 25.44
C THR A 79 14.04 31.69 25.93
N THR A 80 13.77 32.76 25.18
CA THR A 80 12.86 33.85 25.56
C THR A 80 11.40 33.63 25.16
N SER A 81 11.11 32.60 24.37
CA SER A 81 9.74 32.14 24.08
C SER A 81 9.23 31.11 25.10
N GLY A 82 10.12 30.66 25.98
CA GLY A 82 9.86 29.64 27.00
C GLY A 82 9.92 28.22 26.45
N LEU A 83 8.82 27.48 26.59
CA LEU A 83 8.66 26.15 25.99
C LEU A 83 7.85 26.26 24.70
N ALA A 84 8.39 25.77 23.59
CA ALA A 84 7.62 25.50 22.37
C ALA A 84 7.26 24.01 22.31
N VAL A 85 6.04 23.68 21.91
CA VAL A 85 5.53 22.31 21.72
C VAL A 85 5.07 22.17 20.27
N ILE A 86 5.66 21.21 19.57
CA ILE A 86 5.52 21.00 18.11
C ILE A 86 4.91 19.62 17.90
N ASP A 87 3.84 19.52 17.11
CA ASP A 87 3.28 18.24 16.70
C ASP A 87 4.20 17.62 15.64
N ILE A 88 4.67 16.40 15.85
CA ILE A 88 5.53 15.66 14.93
C ILE A 88 4.93 14.30 14.55
N SER A 89 3.60 14.14 14.70
CA SER A 89 2.86 12.95 14.25
C SER A 89 3.11 12.64 12.77
N ASP A 90 3.24 13.70 11.96
CA ASP A 90 3.90 13.69 10.67
C ASP A 90 5.28 14.37 10.78
N PRO A 91 6.38 13.62 10.89
CA PRO A 91 7.73 14.19 10.90
C PRO A 91 8.15 14.74 9.52
N THR A 92 7.30 14.62 8.50
CA THR A 92 7.47 15.23 7.18
C THR A 92 6.63 16.50 6.96
N ASN A 93 5.79 16.87 7.93
CA ASN A 93 5.07 18.14 7.97
C ASN A 93 4.73 18.50 9.43
N PRO A 94 5.71 18.97 10.23
CA PRO A 94 5.49 19.23 11.65
C PRO A 94 4.49 20.38 11.88
N GLY A 95 3.67 20.27 12.92
CA GLY A 95 2.60 21.23 13.23
C GLY A 95 3.11 22.47 13.96
N THR A 96 2.62 23.65 13.53
CA THR A 96 3.01 24.99 14.02
C THR A 96 3.19 25.06 15.55
N PRO A 97 4.32 25.58 16.08
CA PRO A 97 4.63 25.48 17.50
C PRO A 97 3.65 26.21 18.44
N VAL A 98 3.24 25.54 19.52
CA VAL A 98 2.46 26.09 20.64
C VAL A 98 3.42 26.59 21.73
N TYR A 99 3.36 27.88 22.05
CA TYR A 99 4.30 28.53 22.99
C TYR A 99 3.74 28.72 24.40
N ILE A 100 4.58 28.44 25.40
CA ILE A 100 4.33 28.65 26.82
C ILE A 100 5.49 29.47 27.40
N ASP A 101 5.23 30.78 27.55
CA ASP A 101 6.13 31.76 28.15
C ASP A 101 6.64 31.31 29.53
N THR A 102 7.96 31.13 29.66
CA THR A 102 8.64 30.88 30.93
C THR A 102 9.42 32.10 31.38
N THR A 103 9.29 32.45 32.65
CA THR A 103 9.72 33.77 33.18
C THR A 103 11.22 34.06 33.12
N GLY A 104 12.06 33.04 32.88
CA GLY A 104 13.51 33.15 32.86
C GLY A 104 14.10 33.12 31.45
N SER A 105 14.74 32.00 31.13
CA SER A 105 15.30 31.73 29.80
C SER A 105 15.49 30.23 29.69
N ALA A 106 14.62 29.56 28.92
CA ALA A 106 14.66 28.10 28.77
C ALA A 106 16.01 27.64 28.15
N ARG A 107 16.63 26.63 28.77
CA ARG A 107 17.94 26.08 28.35
C ARG A 107 17.93 24.59 28.01
N SER A 108 17.05 23.84 28.65
CA SER A 108 16.93 22.39 28.52
C SER A 108 15.53 22.01 28.95
N VAL A 109 14.99 20.95 28.36
CA VAL A 109 13.68 20.38 28.68
C VAL A 109 13.79 18.87 28.76
N TYR A 110 13.08 18.28 29.71
CA TYR A 110 12.92 16.84 29.87
C TYR A 110 11.42 16.53 30.04
N VAL A 111 10.89 15.52 29.34
CA VAL A 111 9.49 15.09 29.51
C VAL A 111 9.40 13.79 30.30
N SER A 112 8.47 13.73 31.27
CA SER A 112 8.21 12.53 32.06
C SER A 112 6.72 12.41 32.37
N GLY A 113 6.03 11.58 31.57
CA GLY A 113 4.57 11.45 31.60
C GLY A 113 3.87 12.77 31.24
N ASP A 114 2.81 13.10 31.96
CA ASP A 114 1.96 14.29 31.75
C ASP A 114 2.67 15.65 32.02
N TYR A 115 4.01 15.69 32.15
CA TYR A 115 4.76 16.88 32.55
C TYR A 115 6.06 17.09 31.77
N ALA A 116 6.25 18.33 31.32
CA ALA A 116 7.53 18.86 30.84
C ALA A 116 8.24 19.62 31.97
N TYR A 117 9.54 19.40 32.09
CA TYR A 117 10.42 19.96 33.12
C TYR A 117 11.47 20.80 32.41
N VAL A 118 11.48 22.12 32.62
CA VAL A 118 12.31 23.07 31.88
C VAL A 118 13.31 23.75 32.82
N ALA A 119 14.60 23.69 32.48
CA ALA A 119 15.65 24.48 33.13
C ALA A 119 15.56 25.94 32.63
N ASP A 120 14.98 26.82 33.44
CA ASP A 120 14.58 28.19 33.09
C ASP A 120 15.58 29.25 33.59
N ALA A 121 16.87 28.95 33.49
CA ALA A 121 17.98 29.81 33.90
C ALA A 121 17.84 30.40 35.32
N ALA A 122 17.49 31.69 35.43
CA ALA A 122 17.40 32.41 36.70
C ALA A 122 16.09 32.13 37.48
N SER A 123 15.10 31.50 36.85
CA SER A 123 13.83 31.11 37.48
C SER A 123 13.85 29.68 38.05
N GLY A 124 14.98 28.97 37.90
CA GLY A 124 15.17 27.61 38.39
C GLY A 124 14.52 26.56 37.49
N LEU A 125 13.81 25.62 38.09
CA LEU A 125 13.03 24.61 37.37
C LEU A 125 11.59 25.10 37.16
N ALA A 126 11.12 25.13 35.92
CA ALA A 126 9.72 25.30 35.58
C ALA A 126 9.09 23.93 35.27
N VAL A 127 7.93 23.63 35.85
CA VAL A 127 7.18 22.38 35.64
C VAL A 127 5.84 22.69 34.97
N ILE A 128 5.63 22.14 33.78
CA ILE A 128 4.50 22.44 32.89
C ILE A 128 3.69 21.15 32.71
N ASN A 129 2.37 21.20 32.90
CA ASN A 129 1.51 20.05 32.59
C ASN A 129 1.24 20.00 31.08
N ILE A 130 1.47 18.85 30.47
CA ILE A 130 1.33 18.60 29.03
C ILE A 130 0.36 17.43 28.75
N SER A 131 -0.59 17.16 29.66
CA SER A 131 -1.61 16.12 29.43
C SER A 131 -2.55 16.43 28.24
N ASP A 132 -2.52 17.69 27.79
CA ASP A 132 -2.95 18.15 26.47
C ASP A 132 -1.79 18.96 25.87
N PRO A 133 -0.96 18.36 24.97
CA PRO A 133 0.17 19.06 24.34
C PRO A 133 -0.25 20.25 23.48
N THR A 134 -1.51 20.28 23.00
CA THR A 134 -2.05 21.38 22.17
C THR A 134 -2.48 22.58 23.01
N ASN A 135 -2.66 22.41 24.32
CA ASN A 135 -3.00 23.46 25.27
C ASN A 135 -2.32 23.20 26.65
N PRO A 136 -0.98 23.33 26.77
CA PRO A 136 -0.27 23.02 28.01
C PRO A 136 -0.58 24.01 29.15
N GLY A 137 -0.45 23.52 30.38
CA GLY A 137 -0.79 24.25 31.61
C GLY A 137 0.23 25.32 32.00
N THR A 138 -0.21 26.28 32.83
CA THR A 138 0.65 27.34 33.36
C THR A 138 1.84 26.79 34.16
N PRO A 139 3.08 27.26 33.95
CA PRO A 139 4.26 26.73 34.64
C PRO A 139 4.23 26.91 36.17
N VAL A 140 4.69 25.89 36.89
CA VAL A 140 4.94 25.90 38.34
C VAL A 140 6.44 25.98 38.59
N TYR A 141 6.91 27.02 39.28
CA TYR A 141 8.34 27.31 39.44
C TYR A 141 8.95 26.77 40.74
N LYS A 142 10.20 26.33 40.66
CA LYS A 142 11.04 25.90 41.77
C LYS A 142 12.44 26.51 41.65
N ASP A 143 12.67 27.57 42.42
CA ASP A 143 13.97 28.27 42.52
C ASP A 143 15.10 27.31 42.90
N THR A 144 16.16 27.25 42.08
CA THR A 144 17.38 26.45 42.29
C THR A 144 18.58 27.30 42.76
N THR A 145 18.38 28.58 43.10
CA THR A 145 19.34 29.57 43.64
C THR A 145 20.57 29.92 42.78
N GLY A 146 21.07 28.99 41.98
CA GLY A 146 21.97 29.21 40.87
C GLY A 146 21.23 29.09 39.53
N THR A 147 21.96 29.26 38.43
CA THR A 147 21.38 29.24 37.08
C THR A 147 21.11 27.80 36.62
N ALA A 148 19.84 27.43 36.48
CA ALA A 148 19.44 26.15 35.89
C ALA A 148 19.79 26.09 34.39
N ARG A 149 20.65 25.14 34.00
CA ARG A 149 21.12 24.99 32.61
C ARG A 149 20.64 23.70 31.95
N SER A 150 20.63 22.59 32.68
CA SER A 150 20.19 21.29 32.21
C SER A 150 19.32 20.60 33.27
N VAL A 151 18.37 19.77 32.83
CA VAL A 151 17.49 19.00 33.70
C VAL A 151 17.34 17.57 33.19
N TYR A 152 17.43 16.60 34.10
CA TYR A 152 17.16 15.18 33.86
C TYR A 152 16.13 14.69 34.89
N VAL A 153 15.15 13.88 34.47
CA VAL A 153 14.16 13.30 35.40
C VAL A 153 14.37 11.79 35.53
N SER A 154 14.43 11.29 36.76
CA SER A 154 14.53 9.86 37.06
C SER A 154 13.68 9.50 38.28
N GLY A 155 12.59 8.76 38.02
CA GLY A 155 11.58 8.43 39.03
C GLY A 155 10.92 9.67 39.63
N ASP A 156 10.75 9.67 40.96
CA ASP A 156 10.16 10.78 41.72
C ASP A 156 11.08 12.02 41.86
N TYR A 157 12.17 12.12 41.10
CA TYR A 157 13.19 13.18 41.26
C TYR A 157 13.60 13.85 39.94
N ALA A 158 13.67 15.18 39.97
CA ALA A 158 14.32 16.00 38.94
C ALA A 158 15.72 16.42 39.41
N TYR A 159 16.70 16.26 38.54
CA TYR A 159 18.12 16.55 38.74
C TYR A 159 18.49 17.72 37.83
N VAL A 160 18.93 18.84 38.40
CA VAL A 160 19.15 20.10 37.68
C VAL A 160 20.60 20.54 37.84
N ALA A 161 21.30 20.72 36.71
CA ALA A 161 22.60 21.38 36.68
C ALA A 161 22.39 22.89 36.94
N SER A 162 22.68 23.33 38.16
CA SER A 162 22.34 24.68 38.65
C SER A 162 23.55 25.63 38.66
N GLY A 163 24.49 25.44 37.74
CA GLY A 163 25.70 26.24 37.62
C GLY A 163 26.54 26.22 38.89
N ASN A 164 26.79 27.41 39.46
CA ASN A 164 27.65 27.58 40.63
C ASN A 164 27.00 27.09 41.95
N SER A 165 25.79 26.53 41.91
CA SER A 165 25.17 25.80 43.02
C SER A 165 25.33 24.27 42.90
N GLY A 166 26.08 23.80 41.90
CA GLY A 166 26.29 22.39 41.60
C GLY A 166 25.03 21.67 41.14
N LEU A 167 24.85 20.44 41.59
CA LEU A 167 23.68 19.60 41.29
C LEU A 167 22.55 19.90 42.29
N ALA A 168 21.40 20.35 41.78
CA ALA A 168 20.17 20.51 42.54
C ALA A 168 19.25 19.27 42.33
N VAL A 169 18.81 18.64 43.41
CA VAL A 169 17.93 17.46 43.39
C VAL A 169 16.58 17.83 44.01
N ILE A 170 15.50 17.67 43.26
CA ILE A 170 14.14 18.10 43.59
C ILE A 170 13.22 16.89 43.62
N ASP A 171 12.56 16.65 44.76
CA ASP A 171 11.41 15.75 44.87
C ASP A 171 10.26 16.28 44.00
N ILE A 172 9.85 15.52 42.98
CA ILE A 172 8.74 15.80 42.07
C ILE A 172 7.60 14.78 42.18
N SER A 173 7.55 13.99 43.26
CA SER A 173 6.45 13.03 43.52
C SER A 173 5.05 13.66 43.51
N ASN A 174 4.97 14.99 43.62
CA ASN A 174 3.86 15.79 43.14
C ASN A 174 4.37 16.92 42.22
N PRO A 175 4.30 16.78 40.88
CA PRO A 175 4.80 17.79 39.94
C PRO A 175 4.11 19.16 40.06
N THR A 176 2.85 19.18 40.53
CA THR A 176 2.09 20.44 40.74
C THR A 176 2.53 21.21 42.00
N ASN A 177 3.37 20.62 42.85
CA ASN A 177 3.97 21.26 44.01
C ASN A 177 5.33 20.58 44.33
N PRO A 178 6.40 20.92 43.59
CA PRO A 178 7.72 20.29 43.76
C PRO A 178 8.24 20.45 45.20
N GLY A 179 8.65 19.33 45.79
CA GLY A 179 8.84 19.08 47.22
C GLY A 179 10.13 19.64 47.82
N THR A 180 10.91 18.80 48.51
CA THR A 180 12.17 19.23 49.12
C THR A 180 13.28 19.31 48.06
N LEU A 181 14.13 20.32 48.18
CA LEU A 181 15.28 20.56 47.31
C LEU A 181 16.57 20.38 48.10
N VAL A 182 17.46 19.52 47.60
CA VAL A 182 18.77 19.20 48.16
C VAL A 182 19.84 19.60 47.16
N TYR A 183 20.95 20.18 47.64
CA TYR A 183 22.08 20.57 46.79
C TYR A 183 23.28 19.66 47.01
N LYS A 184 23.99 19.39 45.92
CA LYS A 184 25.36 18.88 45.95
C LYS A 184 26.30 19.83 45.25
N ASP A 185 27.12 20.49 46.06
CA ASP A 185 28.23 21.35 45.67
C ASP A 185 29.20 20.57 44.77
N THR A 186 29.57 21.16 43.63
CA THR A 186 30.58 20.64 42.69
C THR A 186 31.76 21.63 42.62
N ASN A 187 32.90 21.21 42.08
CA ASN A 187 34.14 22.01 42.12
C ASN A 187 34.11 23.19 41.14
N GLY A 188 33.39 23.04 40.02
CA GLY A 188 33.31 24.00 38.92
C GLY A 188 31.97 24.70 38.84
N SER A 189 31.28 24.50 37.72
CA SER A 189 29.98 25.10 37.43
C SER A 189 29.18 24.12 36.59
N ALA A 190 28.14 23.51 37.14
CA ALA A 190 27.37 22.49 36.44
C ALA A 190 26.70 23.08 35.17
N TYR A 191 27.01 22.53 33.99
CA TYR A 191 26.34 22.87 32.72
C TYR A 191 25.29 21.83 32.33
N SER A 192 25.68 20.56 32.28
CA SER A 192 24.76 19.46 31.96
C SER A 192 24.74 18.36 33.01
N VAL A 193 23.66 17.57 33.04
CA VAL A 193 23.47 16.44 33.94
C VAL A 193 22.76 15.29 33.22
N TYR A 194 23.32 14.10 33.33
CA TYR A 194 22.72 12.84 32.86
C TYR A 194 22.60 11.87 34.04
N VAL A 195 21.50 11.10 34.13
CA VAL A 195 21.31 10.11 35.21
C VAL A 195 21.26 8.70 34.64
N SER A 196 22.14 7.82 35.15
CA SER A 196 22.16 6.40 34.81
C SER A 196 22.30 5.55 36.08
N GLY A 197 21.25 4.76 36.37
CA GLY A 197 21.17 3.94 37.59
C GLY A 197 21.29 4.76 38.88
N ASP A 198 22.15 4.31 39.78
CA ASP A 198 22.43 4.96 41.08
C ASP A 198 23.37 6.19 40.97
N TYR A 199 23.62 6.73 39.77
CA TYR A 199 24.61 7.80 39.54
C TYR A 199 24.09 8.94 38.64
N ALA A 200 24.40 10.17 39.05
CA ALA A 200 24.30 11.38 38.23
C ALA A 200 25.70 11.77 37.73
N TYR A 201 25.79 12.07 36.44
CA TYR A 201 27.00 12.44 35.71
C TYR A 201 26.84 13.90 35.32
N VAL A 202 27.73 14.78 35.78
CA VAL A 202 27.61 16.24 35.63
C VAL A 202 28.81 16.78 34.86
N ALA A 203 28.53 17.48 33.76
CA ALA A 203 29.52 18.29 33.06
C ALA A 203 29.81 19.55 33.89
N ASP A 204 30.93 19.59 34.59
CA ASP A 204 31.26 20.57 35.64
C ASP A 204 32.23 21.66 35.13
N TYR A 205 32.15 22.00 33.83
CA TYR A 205 32.94 23.05 33.18
C TYR A 205 34.45 22.75 33.27
N THR A 206 35.22 23.60 33.98
CA THR A 206 36.67 23.46 34.21
C THR A 206 37.04 22.38 35.23
N SER A 207 36.09 21.57 35.69
CA SER A 207 36.33 20.41 36.57
C SER A 207 35.95 19.08 35.92
N GLY A 208 35.85 19.06 34.58
CA GLY A 208 35.64 17.87 33.78
C GLY A 208 34.31 17.18 34.09
N LEU A 209 34.37 15.85 34.25
CA LEU A 209 33.21 15.02 34.57
C LEU A 209 33.12 14.76 36.07
N ALA A 210 32.07 15.25 36.71
CA ALA A 210 31.76 14.97 38.11
C ALA A 210 30.72 13.83 38.23
N VAL A 211 31.08 12.72 38.88
CA VAL A 211 30.23 11.53 39.04
C VAL A 211 29.74 11.43 40.48
N ILE A 212 28.43 11.47 40.68
CA ILE A 212 27.76 11.62 41.98
C ILE A 212 26.85 10.42 42.22
N ASN A 213 27.09 9.64 43.28
CA ASN A 213 26.13 8.61 43.70
C ASN A 213 24.84 9.25 44.24
N ILE A 214 23.69 8.81 43.73
CA ILE A 214 22.35 9.31 44.06
C ILE A 214 21.41 8.19 44.55
N SER A 215 21.94 7.05 45.00
CA SER A 215 21.12 5.94 45.55
C SER A 215 20.27 6.34 46.78
N ASP A 216 20.63 7.47 47.42
CA ASP A 216 19.74 8.27 48.25
C ASP A 216 19.66 9.70 47.66
N PRO A 217 18.64 10.02 46.86
CA PRO A 217 18.48 11.36 46.27
C PRO A 217 18.30 12.48 47.31
N THR A 218 17.93 12.12 48.55
CA THR A 218 17.78 13.10 49.65
C THR A 218 19.11 13.42 50.34
N ASN A 219 20.17 12.65 50.04
CA ASN A 219 21.53 12.86 50.54
C ASN A 219 22.58 12.37 49.51
N PRO A 220 22.79 13.08 48.38
CA PRO A 220 23.73 12.64 47.34
C PRO A 220 25.17 12.49 47.85
N GLY A 221 25.86 11.47 47.35
CA GLY A 221 27.26 11.14 47.66
C GLY A 221 28.24 12.25 47.30
N THR A 222 29.46 12.21 47.82
CA THR A 222 30.54 13.10 47.38
C THR A 222 30.88 12.84 45.91
N PRO A 223 31.07 13.85 45.05
CA PRO A 223 31.46 13.63 43.67
C PRO A 223 32.85 13.02 43.58
N PHE A 224 33.02 12.07 42.66
CA PHE A 224 34.30 11.72 42.05
C PHE A 224 34.49 12.63 40.82
N TYR A 225 35.73 12.89 40.41
CA TYR A 225 36.04 13.78 39.29
C TYR A 225 37.09 13.14 38.41
N GLU A 226 36.88 13.12 37.10
CA GLU A 226 37.94 12.97 36.12
C GLU A 226 38.12 14.28 35.33
N ASP A 227 39.34 14.79 35.34
CA ASP A 227 39.72 16.03 34.65
C ASP A 227 39.68 15.80 33.13
N THR A 228 38.94 16.66 32.40
CA THR A 228 39.03 16.75 30.94
C THR A 228 40.01 17.86 30.52
N ASN A 229 40.54 17.78 29.30
CA ASN A 229 41.58 18.69 28.80
C ASN A 229 41.04 20.11 28.51
N GLY A 230 39.75 20.23 28.18
CA GLY A 230 39.13 21.43 27.66
C GLY A 230 38.15 22.04 28.65
N THR A 231 36.87 21.97 28.35
CA THR A 231 35.82 22.47 29.25
C THR A 231 34.52 21.71 29.01
N ALA A 232 34.04 20.95 29.99
CA ALA A 232 32.85 20.11 29.85
C ALA A 232 31.56 20.95 29.81
N TYR A 233 30.94 21.05 28.63
CA TYR A 233 29.65 21.72 28.43
C TYR A 233 28.46 20.76 28.53
N ASP A 234 28.60 19.54 27.99
CA ASP A 234 27.52 18.57 27.95
C ASP A 234 28.00 17.14 28.18
N VAL A 235 27.10 16.25 28.62
CA VAL A 235 27.39 14.84 28.91
C VAL A 235 26.22 13.93 28.57
N PHE A 236 26.51 12.87 27.81
CA PHE A 236 25.60 11.76 27.51
C PHE A 236 26.18 10.44 28.04
N VAL A 237 25.35 9.53 28.56
CA VAL A 237 25.82 8.21 29.05
C VAL A 237 25.14 7.08 28.27
N SER A 238 25.96 6.21 27.66
CA SER A 238 25.51 5.02 26.94
C SER A 238 26.33 3.80 27.35
N GLY A 239 25.66 2.82 27.97
CA GLY A 239 26.30 1.62 28.51
C GLY A 239 27.38 1.93 29.55
N ASP A 240 28.57 1.35 29.35
CA ASP A 240 29.75 1.52 30.20
C ASP A 240 30.55 2.82 29.90
N TYR A 241 30.02 3.75 29.10
CA TYR A 241 30.74 4.96 28.67
C TYR A 241 29.94 6.26 28.86
N ALA A 242 30.65 7.31 29.31
CA ALA A 242 30.22 8.69 29.26
C ALA A 242 30.90 9.42 28.09
N TYR A 243 30.13 10.23 27.38
CA TYR A 243 30.53 11.01 26.21
C TYR A 243 30.34 12.48 26.57
N VAL A 244 31.40 13.28 26.49
CA VAL A 244 31.43 14.67 26.98
C VAL A 244 31.81 15.61 25.84
N ALA A 245 31.00 16.65 25.63
CA ALA A 245 31.36 17.77 24.77
C ALA A 245 32.33 18.67 25.54
N ASP A 246 33.62 18.58 25.21
CA ASP A 246 34.74 19.17 25.97
C ASP A 246 35.32 20.43 25.31
N TYR A 247 34.47 21.19 24.62
CA TYR A 247 34.82 22.47 23.98
C TYR A 247 35.97 22.31 22.97
N THR A 248 37.12 22.95 23.21
CA THR A 248 38.33 22.90 22.37
C THR A 248 39.07 21.56 22.36
N SER A 249 38.58 20.53 23.04
CA SER A 249 39.09 19.15 22.91
C SER A 249 38.19 18.24 22.07
N GLY A 250 37.10 18.79 21.53
CA GLY A 250 36.05 18.07 20.84
C GLY A 250 35.30 17.10 21.76
N LEU A 251 35.19 15.84 21.33
CA LEU A 251 34.52 14.76 22.07
C LEU A 251 35.50 14.04 23.00
N ALA A 252 35.21 14.02 24.30
CA ALA A 252 35.91 13.19 25.28
C ALA A 252 35.06 11.95 25.65
N VAL A 253 35.63 10.75 25.49
CA VAL A 253 34.98 9.46 25.76
C VAL A 253 35.63 8.81 26.98
N ILE A 254 34.81 8.49 27.99
CA ILE A 254 35.25 8.10 29.34
C ILE A 254 34.62 6.76 29.70
N ASN A 255 35.44 5.75 30.01
CA ASN A 255 34.94 4.48 30.55
C ASN A 255 34.49 4.68 32.01
N ILE A 256 33.23 4.36 32.30
CA ILE A 256 32.55 4.51 33.59
C ILE A 256 32.08 3.16 34.16
N SER A 257 32.57 2.03 33.65
CA SER A 257 32.21 0.67 34.15
C SER A 257 32.47 0.46 35.65
N ASP A 258 33.34 1.26 36.27
CA ASP A 258 33.30 1.58 37.71
C ASP A 258 33.02 3.08 37.90
N PRO A 259 31.77 3.50 38.19
CA PRO A 259 31.44 4.92 38.40
C PRO A 259 32.11 5.56 39.63
N THR A 260 32.83 4.79 40.46
CA THR A 260 33.64 5.30 41.58
C THR A 260 35.12 5.44 41.24
N ASN A 261 35.54 4.98 40.06
CA ASN A 261 36.87 5.16 39.48
C ASN A 261 36.74 5.12 37.94
N PRO A 262 36.25 6.19 37.28
CA PRO A 262 36.24 6.25 35.82
C PRO A 262 37.67 6.25 35.25
N GLU A 263 37.85 5.91 33.98
CA GLU A 263 39.17 5.87 33.35
C GLU A 263 39.49 7.19 32.60
N MET A 264 40.78 7.44 32.34
CA MET A 264 41.23 8.66 31.64
C MET A 264 40.54 8.80 30.26
N PRO A 265 40.11 10.01 29.85
CA PRO A 265 39.36 10.17 28.61
C PRO A 265 40.17 9.86 27.34
N VAL A 266 39.53 9.24 26.36
CA VAL A 266 39.97 9.18 24.96
C VAL A 266 39.36 10.37 24.21
N TYR A 267 40.18 11.16 23.52
CA TYR A 267 39.73 12.37 22.85
C TYR A 267 39.56 12.17 21.36
N LYS A 268 38.53 12.81 20.79
CA LYS A 268 38.36 12.99 19.36
C LYS A 268 38.15 14.46 19.02
N ASP A 269 39.10 14.99 18.28
CA ASP A 269 39.08 16.36 17.76
C ASP A 269 37.83 16.59 16.88
N THR A 270 37.20 17.75 17.06
CA THR A 270 36.10 18.27 16.24
C THR A 270 36.49 19.69 15.85
N ASN A 271 36.35 20.08 14.58
CA ASN A 271 37.20 21.12 13.97
C ASN A 271 37.07 22.54 14.57
N GLY A 272 36.07 22.80 15.41
CA GLY A 272 35.87 24.07 16.12
C GLY A 272 35.81 23.90 17.65
N THR A 273 34.61 23.90 18.22
CA THR A 273 34.38 23.66 19.65
C THR A 273 33.06 22.93 19.93
N ALA A 274 33.13 21.78 20.59
CA ALA A 274 31.98 20.97 20.96
C ALA A 274 31.15 21.59 22.11
N TYR A 275 29.85 21.77 21.90
CA TYR A 275 28.89 22.35 22.87
C TYR A 275 27.81 21.37 23.37
N ASN A 276 27.41 20.38 22.57
CA ASN A 276 26.36 19.41 22.91
C ASN A 276 26.73 18.04 22.33
N VAL A 277 26.33 16.95 22.99
CA VAL A 277 26.59 15.58 22.52
C VAL A 277 25.39 14.66 22.74
N TYR A 278 24.98 13.96 21.68
CA TYR A 278 23.96 12.92 21.71
C TYR A 278 24.51 11.61 21.15
N VAL A 279 24.10 10.47 21.71
CA VAL A 279 24.57 9.14 21.27
C VAL A 279 23.39 8.26 20.90
N SER A 280 23.45 7.65 19.72
CA SER A 280 22.47 6.67 19.24
C SER A 280 23.16 5.55 18.49
N GLY A 281 22.98 4.32 18.99
CA GLY A 281 23.67 3.14 18.47
C GLY A 281 25.18 3.29 18.45
N ASP A 282 25.80 2.99 17.30
CA ASP A 282 27.24 3.07 17.07
C ASP A 282 27.74 4.49 16.72
N TYR A 283 26.95 5.55 16.96
CA TYR A 283 27.27 6.93 16.57
C TYR A 283 27.10 7.96 17.69
N ALA A 284 28.07 8.85 17.80
CA ALA A 284 27.99 10.11 18.55
C ALA A 284 27.80 11.28 17.58
N TYR A 285 26.85 12.15 17.93
CA TYR A 285 26.49 13.36 17.21
C TYR A 285 26.90 14.54 18.10
N VAL A 286 27.79 15.40 17.62
CA VAL A 286 28.36 16.50 18.40
C VAL A 286 28.04 17.82 17.71
N ALA A 287 27.30 18.68 18.40
CA ALA A 287 27.09 20.05 17.92
C ALA A 287 28.35 20.87 18.21
N ASP A 288 29.09 21.20 17.15
CA ASP A 288 30.32 21.97 17.17
C ASP A 288 30.05 23.40 16.66
N PHE A 289 30.93 24.36 16.97
CA PHE A 289 30.86 25.70 16.40
C PHE A 289 31.00 25.70 14.87
N ASN A 290 31.72 24.74 14.28
CA ASN A 290 31.88 24.60 12.83
C ASN A 290 30.77 23.74 12.17
N GLY A 291 29.77 23.25 12.92
CA GLY A 291 28.67 22.44 12.38
C GLY A 291 28.44 21.13 13.15
N LEU A 292 27.96 20.09 12.46
CA LEU A 292 27.65 18.79 13.08
C LEU A 292 28.78 17.78 12.87
N ALA A 293 29.45 17.37 13.95
CA ALA A 293 30.30 16.19 13.91
C ALA A 293 29.44 14.92 14.00
N VAL A 294 29.62 13.99 13.06
CA VAL A 294 29.11 12.61 13.17
C VAL A 294 30.30 11.67 13.31
N ILE A 295 30.42 11.03 14.48
CA ILE A 295 31.57 10.21 14.87
C ILE A 295 31.11 8.77 15.12
N ASN A 296 31.69 7.81 14.41
CA ASN A 296 31.45 6.39 14.72
C ASN A 296 32.19 5.99 16.02
N ILE A 297 31.45 5.38 16.94
CA ILE A 297 31.89 4.96 18.28
C ILE A 297 31.68 3.45 18.52
N SER A 298 31.56 2.64 17.47
CA SER A 298 31.44 1.17 17.58
C SER A 298 32.62 0.51 18.32
N ASP A 299 33.77 1.19 18.36
CA ASP A 299 34.83 1.01 19.37
C ASP A 299 35.00 2.33 20.15
N PRO A 300 34.39 2.48 21.35
CA PRO A 300 34.54 3.68 22.17
C PRO A 300 35.97 3.93 22.65
N THR A 301 36.86 2.94 22.58
CA THR A 301 38.28 3.08 22.93
C THR A 301 39.12 3.65 21.77
N ASN A 302 38.55 3.70 20.55
CA ASN A 302 39.17 4.30 19.37
C ASN A 302 38.09 4.90 18.42
N PRO A 303 37.50 6.06 18.76
CA PRO A 303 36.47 6.70 17.93
C PRO A 303 36.95 7.05 16.51
N GLY A 304 36.07 6.85 15.52
CA GLY A 304 36.30 7.14 14.10
C GLY A 304 36.59 8.62 13.84
N THR A 305 37.13 8.96 12.67
CA THR A 305 37.20 10.36 12.21
C THR A 305 35.78 10.93 12.07
N PRO A 306 35.53 12.20 12.45
CA PRO A 306 34.31 12.89 12.06
C PRO A 306 34.30 13.11 10.53
N ALA A 307 33.11 13.29 9.95
CA ALA A 307 32.96 13.77 8.58
C ALA A 307 32.69 15.29 8.58
N TYR A 308 33.50 16.03 7.81
CA TYR A 308 33.46 17.47 7.54
C TYR A 308 34.21 17.72 6.23
N GLU A 309 33.87 18.77 5.47
CA GLU A 309 34.71 19.27 4.37
C GLU A 309 34.70 20.82 4.40
N ASP A 310 35.88 21.45 4.33
CA ASP A 310 36.11 22.90 4.41
C ASP A 310 37.16 23.34 3.34
N THR A 311 37.03 24.54 2.75
CA THR A 311 38.16 25.23 2.07
C THR A 311 38.73 26.36 2.94
N THR A 312 39.94 26.86 2.61
CA THR A 312 40.72 27.69 3.56
C THR A 312 40.72 29.20 3.33
N GLY A 313 40.34 29.65 2.13
CA GLY A 313 40.41 31.05 1.71
C GLY A 313 39.05 31.75 1.63
N GLY A 314 37.97 30.97 1.59
CA GLY A 314 36.58 31.39 1.49
C GLY A 314 36.08 31.28 0.05
N ALA A 315 35.22 30.31 -0.24
CA ALA A 315 34.76 30.08 -1.61
C ALA A 315 33.85 31.21 -2.12
N THR A 316 33.96 31.46 -3.42
CA THR A 316 33.17 32.45 -4.16
C THR A 316 32.45 31.86 -5.35
N ASP A 317 33.09 30.91 -6.05
CA ASP A 317 32.54 30.26 -7.25
C ASP A 317 33.02 28.81 -7.38
N VAL A 318 32.27 27.99 -8.13
CA VAL A 318 32.59 26.58 -8.36
C VAL A 318 32.21 26.11 -9.77
N TYR A 319 33.13 25.42 -10.43
CA TYR A 319 32.95 24.81 -11.74
C TYR A 319 33.37 23.34 -11.71
N LEU A 320 32.64 22.47 -12.42
CA LEU A 320 32.93 21.03 -12.44
C LEU A 320 33.50 20.58 -13.80
N SER A 321 34.58 19.80 -13.79
CA SER A 321 35.12 19.18 -14.99
C SER A 321 35.62 17.76 -14.71
N GLY A 322 34.98 16.78 -15.36
CA GLY A 322 35.26 15.37 -15.14
C GLY A 322 34.95 14.92 -13.71
N ASN A 323 35.97 14.42 -13.01
CA ASN A 323 35.89 13.98 -11.62
C ASN A 323 36.33 15.07 -10.63
N TYR A 324 36.49 16.33 -11.06
CA TYR A 324 37.05 17.39 -10.22
C TYR A 324 36.12 18.61 -10.13
N ALA A 325 35.98 19.14 -8.92
CA ALA A 325 35.45 20.46 -8.67
C ALA A 325 36.60 21.46 -8.58
N TYR A 326 36.43 22.61 -9.21
CA TYR A 326 37.38 23.72 -9.26
C TYR A 326 36.69 24.90 -8.58
N VAL A 327 37.27 25.38 -7.48
CA VAL A 327 36.67 26.39 -6.60
C VAL A 327 37.55 27.63 -6.58
N ALA A 328 36.93 28.80 -6.80
CA ALA A 328 37.56 30.09 -6.59
C ALA A 328 37.55 30.41 -5.09
N ASP A 329 38.62 30.03 -4.38
CA ASP A 329 38.74 30.09 -2.91
C ASP A 329 39.35 31.42 -2.43
N TRP A 330 38.92 32.53 -3.03
CA TRP A 330 39.24 33.93 -2.70
C TRP A 330 40.72 34.18 -2.40
N THR A 331 41.15 34.07 -1.13
CA THR A 331 42.53 34.32 -0.70
C THR A 331 43.50 33.14 -0.87
N SER A 332 43.02 31.92 -1.16
CA SER A 332 43.88 30.76 -1.50
C SER A 332 44.12 30.58 -3.00
N GLY A 333 43.43 31.34 -3.86
CA GLY A 333 43.46 31.16 -5.32
C GLY A 333 42.52 30.05 -5.81
N LEU A 334 43.03 29.17 -6.67
CA LEU A 334 42.28 28.03 -7.19
C LEU A 334 42.42 26.82 -6.26
N ALA A 335 41.30 26.27 -5.81
CA ALA A 335 41.25 24.98 -5.12
C ALA A 335 40.68 23.89 -6.05
N VAL A 336 41.34 22.73 -6.13
CA VAL A 336 40.93 21.58 -6.95
C VAL A 336 40.61 20.40 -6.03
N ILE A 337 39.40 19.87 -6.14
CA ILE A 337 38.79 18.90 -5.23
C ILE A 337 38.38 17.67 -6.04
N ASP A 338 38.80 16.47 -5.63
CA ASP A 338 38.36 15.22 -6.24
C ASP A 338 36.92 14.90 -5.80
N ILE A 339 35.98 14.87 -6.74
CA ILE A 339 34.56 14.54 -6.52
C ILE A 339 34.16 13.22 -7.18
N SER A 340 35.11 12.30 -7.36
CA SER A 340 34.82 10.94 -7.87
C SER A 340 33.89 10.13 -6.95
N ASP A 341 33.79 10.51 -5.67
CA ASP A 341 32.66 10.21 -4.79
C ASP A 341 32.08 11.52 -4.24
N PRO A 342 30.96 12.05 -4.78
CA PRO A 342 30.33 13.27 -4.27
C PRO A 342 29.83 13.18 -2.82
N THR A 343 29.75 11.97 -2.23
CA THR A 343 29.38 11.78 -0.83
C THR A 343 30.58 11.70 0.13
N ASN A 344 31.81 11.68 -0.42
CA ASN A 344 33.06 11.86 0.31
C ASN A 344 34.09 12.55 -0.62
N PRO A 345 34.04 13.89 -0.76
CA PRO A 345 35.05 14.64 -1.50
C PRO A 345 36.49 14.35 -1.06
N GLY A 346 37.44 14.59 -1.96
CA GLY A 346 38.88 14.50 -1.70
C GLY A 346 39.46 15.83 -1.23
N THR A 347 40.46 15.78 -0.35
CA THR A 347 41.11 16.97 0.22
C THR A 347 41.55 17.99 -0.84
N PRO A 348 41.22 19.29 -0.70
CA PRO A 348 41.56 20.31 -1.70
C PRO A 348 43.06 20.45 -2.00
N ILE A 349 43.39 20.63 -3.28
CA ILE A 349 44.73 20.95 -3.80
C ILE A 349 44.71 22.41 -4.26
N TYR A 350 45.58 23.25 -3.67
CA TYR A 350 45.59 24.69 -3.92
C TYR A 350 46.70 25.12 -4.88
N GLU A 351 46.37 25.96 -5.87
CA GLU A 351 47.32 26.75 -6.67
C GLU A 351 47.02 28.24 -6.48
N ASN A 352 48.00 28.95 -5.91
CA ASN A 352 47.84 30.30 -5.37
C ASN A 352 47.92 31.37 -6.49
N THR A 353 46.81 32.08 -6.74
CA THR A 353 46.75 33.22 -7.66
C THR A 353 47.33 34.51 -7.05
N SER A 354 47.31 35.65 -7.76
CA SER A 354 48.04 36.87 -7.35
C SER A 354 47.14 37.95 -6.73
N GLY A 355 45.85 37.94 -7.05
CA GLY A 355 44.82 38.81 -6.51
C GLY A 355 43.89 38.03 -5.59
N TRP A 356 42.60 38.07 -5.91
CA TRP A 356 41.56 37.32 -5.22
C TRP A 356 40.72 36.56 -6.24
N ALA A 357 40.72 35.23 -6.18
CA ALA A 357 39.91 34.40 -7.08
C ALA A 357 38.41 34.64 -6.79
N CYS A 358 37.69 35.23 -7.75
CA CYS A 358 36.27 35.60 -7.62
C CYS A 358 35.34 34.69 -8.45
N SER A 359 35.84 34.10 -9.54
CA SER A 359 35.09 33.19 -10.40
C SER A 359 36.03 32.26 -11.16
N VAL A 360 35.55 31.06 -11.54
CA VAL A 360 36.32 30.06 -12.28
C VAL A 360 35.49 29.38 -13.37
N TYR A 361 36.07 29.25 -14.57
CA TYR A 361 35.52 28.51 -15.69
C TYR A 361 36.54 27.49 -16.21
N VAL A 362 36.13 26.26 -16.49
CA VAL A 362 37.04 25.23 -17.06
C VAL A 362 36.69 24.92 -18.52
N SER A 363 37.68 25.05 -19.40
CA SER A 363 37.57 24.73 -20.83
C SER A 363 38.76 23.91 -21.30
N GLY A 364 38.51 22.63 -21.59
CA GLY A 364 39.54 21.66 -21.98
C GLY A 364 40.55 21.41 -20.86
N ASP A 365 41.84 21.50 -21.19
CA ASP A 365 42.96 21.28 -20.27
C ASP A 365 43.31 22.55 -19.43
N TYR A 366 42.44 23.58 -19.41
CA TYR A 366 42.70 24.87 -18.76
C TYR A 366 41.56 25.34 -17.86
N ALA A 367 41.92 25.85 -16.67
CA ALA A 367 41.05 26.65 -15.81
C ALA A 367 41.33 28.15 -16.02
N TYR A 368 40.27 28.94 -16.08
CA TYR A 368 40.29 30.37 -16.30
C TYR A 368 39.67 31.02 -15.06
N VAL A 369 40.43 31.85 -14.35
CA VAL A 369 40.05 32.43 -13.06
C VAL A 369 40.01 33.95 -13.17
N ALA A 370 38.90 34.55 -12.75
CA ALA A 370 38.78 35.98 -12.55
C ALA A 370 39.46 36.34 -11.21
N ASP A 371 40.62 36.99 -11.25
CA ASP A 371 41.53 37.16 -10.09
C ASP A 371 41.55 38.61 -9.56
N ASP A 372 40.38 39.26 -9.53
CA ASP A 372 40.18 40.64 -9.03
C ASP A 372 41.12 41.64 -9.76
N ILE A 373 41.98 42.37 -9.04
CA ILE A 373 42.95 43.32 -9.61
C ILE A 373 44.13 42.69 -10.39
N SER A 374 44.17 41.36 -10.54
CA SER A 374 45.17 40.67 -11.37
C SER A 374 44.64 40.29 -12.76
N GLY A 375 43.39 40.64 -13.09
CA GLY A 375 42.77 40.35 -14.37
C GLY A 375 42.41 38.88 -14.55
N LEU A 376 42.70 38.33 -15.73
CA LEU A 376 42.44 36.93 -16.06
C LEU A 376 43.68 36.07 -15.76
N ALA A 377 43.54 35.08 -14.88
CA ALA A 377 44.53 34.05 -14.63
C ALA A 377 44.16 32.75 -15.35
N VAL A 378 45.08 32.23 -16.18
CA VAL A 378 44.92 30.98 -16.95
C VAL A 378 45.86 29.91 -16.41
N ILE A 379 45.31 28.77 -16.03
CA ILE A 379 45.99 27.70 -15.28
C ILE A 379 45.88 26.39 -16.08
N ASP A 380 47.02 25.76 -16.37
CA ASP A 380 47.09 24.42 -16.96
C ASP A 380 46.63 23.39 -15.91
N ILE A 381 45.59 22.64 -16.23
CA ILE A 381 45.00 21.59 -15.36
C ILE A 381 45.02 20.22 -16.06
N SER A 382 45.91 20.02 -17.04
CA SER A 382 46.09 18.73 -17.72
C SER A 382 46.49 17.58 -16.77
N ASP A 383 47.01 17.91 -15.58
CA ASP A 383 47.01 17.08 -14.39
C ASP A 383 46.32 17.83 -13.23
N PRO A 384 45.03 17.56 -12.93
CA PRO A 384 44.31 18.21 -11.84
C PRO A 384 44.91 17.95 -10.45
N THR A 385 45.78 16.94 -10.30
CA THR A 385 46.48 16.64 -9.05
C THR A 385 47.78 17.43 -8.88
N ASN A 386 48.21 18.14 -9.92
CA ASN A 386 49.32 19.09 -9.92
C ASN A 386 49.04 20.21 -10.96
N PRO A 387 48.21 21.22 -10.65
CA PRO A 387 48.01 22.37 -11.52
C PRO A 387 49.31 23.10 -11.89
N GLY A 388 49.30 23.78 -13.03
CA GLY A 388 50.40 24.60 -13.52
C GLY A 388 50.41 26.01 -12.91
N MET A 389 51.58 26.66 -12.94
CA MET A 389 51.69 28.07 -12.55
C MET A 389 50.77 28.96 -13.42
N PRO A 390 50.00 29.90 -12.85
CA PRO A 390 49.11 30.76 -13.63
C PRO A 390 49.85 31.69 -14.60
N VAL A 391 49.28 31.87 -15.79
CA VAL A 391 49.60 32.92 -16.77
C VAL A 391 48.55 34.03 -16.63
N TYR A 392 48.96 35.30 -16.61
CA TYR A 392 48.06 36.43 -16.38
C TYR A 392 47.96 37.32 -17.61
N GLU A 393 46.75 37.83 -17.90
CA GLU A 393 46.53 39.00 -18.76
C GLU A 393 45.76 40.08 -17.97
N ASP A 394 46.31 41.30 -18.01
CA ASP A 394 45.93 42.45 -17.17
C ASP A 394 44.64 43.11 -17.69
N THR A 395 43.63 43.25 -16.83
CA THR A 395 42.38 43.96 -17.16
C THR A 395 42.34 45.37 -16.55
N ASN A 396 41.50 46.26 -17.08
CA ASN A 396 41.49 47.68 -16.66
C ASN A 396 40.82 47.92 -15.30
N GLY A 397 39.97 46.99 -14.83
CA GLY A 397 39.08 47.15 -13.69
C GLY A 397 39.36 46.15 -12.58
N SER A 398 38.44 45.20 -12.39
CA SER A 398 38.60 44.08 -11.47
C SER A 398 37.79 42.91 -11.99
N ALA A 399 38.44 41.81 -12.32
CA ALA A 399 37.77 40.63 -12.86
C ALA A 399 36.87 39.99 -11.78
N ARG A 400 35.56 39.97 -12.02
CA ARG A 400 34.54 39.42 -11.11
C ARG A 400 34.05 38.05 -11.54
N SER A 401 33.67 37.91 -12.81
CA SER A 401 33.14 36.68 -13.41
C SER A 401 33.80 36.41 -14.76
N VAL A 402 33.95 35.14 -15.13
CA VAL A 402 34.53 34.72 -16.43
C VAL A 402 33.71 33.61 -17.07
N TYR A 403 33.46 33.74 -18.37
CA TYR A 403 32.83 32.72 -19.21
C TYR A 403 33.71 32.44 -20.42
N VAL A 404 33.90 31.17 -20.81
CA VAL A 404 34.67 30.81 -22.02
C VAL A 404 33.76 30.27 -23.11
N SER A 405 33.83 30.85 -24.31
CA SER A 405 33.08 30.40 -25.49
C SER A 405 33.97 30.40 -26.73
N GLY A 406 34.27 29.21 -27.24
CA GLY A 406 35.18 29.01 -28.37
C GLY A 406 36.60 29.45 -28.06
N ASP A 407 37.19 30.24 -28.97
CA ASP A 407 38.55 30.79 -28.85
C ASP A 407 38.62 32.06 -27.99
N TYR A 408 37.57 32.40 -27.22
CA TYR A 408 37.47 33.64 -26.43
C TYR A 408 37.03 33.43 -24.97
N ALA A 409 37.66 34.18 -24.07
CA ALA A 409 37.21 34.39 -22.69
C ALA A 409 36.52 35.76 -22.58
N TYR A 410 35.39 35.78 -21.88
CA TYR A 410 34.53 36.95 -21.65
C TYR A 410 34.54 37.20 -20.15
N VAL A 411 34.98 38.39 -19.73
CA VAL A 411 35.22 38.74 -18.32
C VAL A 411 34.36 39.95 -17.95
N ALA A 412 33.59 39.81 -16.86
CA ALA A 412 32.96 40.93 -16.19
C ALA A 412 34.04 41.69 -15.40
N ASP A 413 34.53 42.82 -15.95
CA ASP A 413 35.65 43.59 -15.42
C ASP A 413 35.20 44.77 -14.52
N TYR A 414 34.08 44.57 -13.81
CA TYR A 414 33.51 45.52 -12.86
C TYR A 414 33.26 46.92 -13.46
N GLY A 415 34.13 47.89 -13.19
CA GLY A 415 34.02 49.27 -13.67
C GLY A 415 34.54 49.51 -15.09
N SER A 416 34.89 48.45 -15.84
CA SER A 416 35.25 48.53 -17.28
C SER A 416 34.22 47.87 -18.21
N GLY A 417 33.10 47.38 -17.67
CA GLY A 417 32.11 46.60 -18.41
C GLY A 417 32.59 45.20 -18.82
N LEU A 418 32.35 44.82 -20.07
CA LEU A 418 32.76 43.54 -20.64
C LEU A 418 34.17 43.64 -21.23
N ALA A 419 35.08 42.76 -20.80
CA ALA A 419 36.38 42.53 -21.42
C ALA A 419 36.39 41.20 -22.18
N VAL A 420 36.76 41.22 -23.47
CA VAL A 420 36.83 40.04 -24.35
C VAL A 420 38.29 39.76 -24.72
N ILE A 421 38.74 38.53 -24.47
CA ILE A 421 40.14 38.10 -24.54
C ILE A 421 40.26 36.93 -25.50
N ASP A 422 41.12 37.04 -26.51
CA ASP A 422 41.50 35.93 -27.40
C ASP A 422 42.35 34.92 -26.61
N ILE A 423 41.88 33.67 -26.52
CA ILE A 423 42.54 32.56 -25.82
C ILE A 423 42.89 31.42 -26.78
N SER A 424 43.00 31.69 -28.09
CA SER A 424 43.41 30.69 -29.10
C SER A 424 44.82 30.10 -28.85
N ASP A 425 45.63 30.78 -28.03
CA ASP A 425 46.77 30.20 -27.30
C ASP A 425 46.61 30.51 -25.80
N PRO A 426 46.08 29.58 -24.98
CA PRO A 426 45.90 29.79 -23.54
C PRO A 426 47.21 30.04 -22.78
N THR A 427 48.37 29.73 -23.37
CA THR A 427 49.69 30.01 -22.77
C THR A 427 50.22 31.41 -23.07
N ASN A 428 49.54 32.15 -23.96
CA ASN A 428 49.77 33.56 -24.25
C ASN A 428 48.42 34.19 -24.70
N PRO A 429 47.53 34.57 -23.76
CA PRO A 429 46.30 35.28 -24.09
C PRO A 429 46.54 36.59 -24.88
N GLY A 430 45.53 37.01 -25.62
CA GLY A 430 45.52 38.27 -26.36
C GLY A 430 45.08 39.46 -25.52
N THR A 431 45.52 40.67 -25.90
CA THR A 431 45.14 41.91 -25.20
C THR A 431 43.62 42.14 -25.24
N PRO A 432 42.95 42.47 -24.11
CA PRO A 432 41.49 42.55 -24.08
C PRO A 432 40.91 43.66 -24.96
N VAL A 433 39.75 43.37 -25.57
CA VAL A 433 38.82 44.35 -26.17
C VAL A 433 37.74 44.66 -25.15
N TYR A 434 37.29 45.92 -25.06
CA TYR A 434 36.33 46.37 -24.03
C TYR A 434 35.07 46.96 -24.66
N GLU A 435 33.91 46.70 -24.05
CA GLU A 435 32.68 47.49 -24.22
C GLU A 435 32.14 47.92 -22.86
N ASP A 436 31.84 49.21 -22.74
CA ASP A 436 31.55 49.93 -21.48
C ASP A 436 30.07 49.71 -21.05
N THR A 437 29.83 49.27 -19.81
CA THR A 437 28.47 49.12 -19.25
C THR A 437 28.13 50.26 -18.29
N SER A 438 26.85 50.50 -18.01
CA SER A 438 26.41 51.66 -17.21
C SER A 438 26.50 51.47 -15.70
N GLY A 439 26.52 50.23 -15.23
CA GLY A 439 26.60 49.86 -13.82
C GLY A 439 27.96 49.31 -13.45
N TRP A 440 27.97 48.15 -12.79
CA TRP A 440 29.17 47.40 -12.46
C TRP A 440 28.99 45.95 -12.91
N ALA A 441 29.81 45.51 -13.86
CA ALA A 441 29.74 44.15 -14.38
C ALA A 441 30.19 43.14 -13.31
N LEU A 442 29.25 42.33 -12.79
CA LEU A 442 29.49 41.36 -11.72
C LEU A 442 29.46 39.91 -12.24
N GLY A 443 28.45 39.57 -13.04
CA GLY A 443 28.28 38.24 -13.66
C GLY A 443 28.28 38.29 -15.19
N VAL A 444 28.75 37.24 -15.86
CA VAL A 444 28.68 37.08 -17.32
C VAL A 444 28.29 35.66 -17.74
N TYR A 445 27.35 35.56 -18.69
CA TYR A 445 26.97 34.31 -19.36
C TYR A 445 26.97 34.52 -20.88
N VAL A 446 27.47 33.56 -21.67
CA VAL A 446 27.43 33.63 -23.14
C VAL A 446 26.47 32.59 -23.70
N SER A 447 25.53 33.03 -24.55
CA SER A 447 24.61 32.14 -25.27
C SER A 447 24.46 32.56 -26.73
N GLY A 448 24.94 31.71 -27.63
CA GLY A 448 24.96 31.98 -29.06
C GLY A 448 25.83 33.19 -29.41
N ASP A 449 25.25 34.13 -30.17
CA ASP A 449 25.90 35.37 -30.62
C ASP A 449 25.82 36.51 -29.58
N TYR A 450 25.43 36.23 -28.31
CA TYR A 450 25.21 37.25 -27.28
C TYR A 450 25.91 36.93 -25.94
N ALA A 451 26.46 37.97 -25.31
CA ALA A 451 26.85 37.98 -23.90
C ALA A 451 25.77 38.67 -23.06
N TYR A 452 25.49 38.11 -21.89
CA TYR A 452 24.49 38.55 -20.93
C TYR A 452 25.22 38.88 -19.63
N MET A 453 25.11 40.13 -19.18
CA MET A 453 25.82 40.66 -18.02
C MET A 453 24.84 40.95 -16.89
N ALA A 454 25.19 40.55 -15.68
CA ALA A 454 24.59 41.10 -14.46
C ALA A 454 25.35 42.39 -14.10
N ASP A 455 24.72 43.55 -14.30
CA ASP A 455 25.36 44.88 -14.29
C ASP A 455 24.92 45.75 -13.10
N ASP A 456 24.75 45.13 -11.91
CA ASP A 456 24.46 45.81 -10.63
C ASP A 456 23.19 46.69 -10.73
N ASN A 457 23.30 48.02 -10.55
CA ASN A 457 22.19 48.99 -10.64
C ASN A 457 21.66 49.23 -12.07
N SER A 458 22.12 48.50 -13.09
CA SER A 458 21.57 48.56 -14.47
C SER A 458 20.78 47.31 -14.88
N GLY A 459 20.59 46.34 -13.97
CA GLY A 459 19.88 45.09 -14.25
C GLY A 459 20.63 44.18 -15.23
N LEU A 460 19.91 43.66 -16.22
CA LEU A 460 20.45 42.79 -17.26
C LEU A 460 20.95 43.62 -18.45
N ALA A 461 22.24 43.51 -18.78
CA ALA A 461 22.80 44.08 -20.01
C ALA A 461 23.09 42.99 -21.04
N VAL A 462 22.55 43.12 -22.26
CA VAL A 462 22.70 42.17 -23.36
C VAL A 462 23.55 42.78 -24.48
N ILE A 463 24.58 42.06 -24.89
CA ILE A 463 25.65 42.54 -25.78
C ILE A 463 25.79 41.59 -26.98
N ASP A 464 25.65 42.11 -28.20
CA ASP A 464 25.95 41.38 -29.45
C ASP A 464 27.47 41.14 -29.53
N ILE A 465 27.87 39.87 -29.59
CA ILE A 465 29.26 39.42 -29.70
C ILE A 465 29.48 38.59 -30.98
N SER A 466 28.64 38.76 -32.01
CA SER A 466 28.79 38.10 -33.32
C SER A 466 30.11 38.45 -34.03
N ASP A 467 30.77 39.54 -33.62
CA ASP A 467 32.20 39.80 -33.80
C ASP A 467 32.85 40.06 -32.42
N PRO A 468 33.47 39.05 -31.76
CA PRO A 468 34.11 39.23 -30.45
C PRO A 468 35.26 40.26 -30.45
N THR A 469 35.77 40.64 -31.63
CA THR A 469 36.82 41.68 -31.75
C THR A 469 36.25 43.10 -31.85
N ASN A 470 34.92 43.24 -31.98
CA ASN A 470 34.17 44.48 -31.90
C ASN A 470 32.75 44.18 -31.37
N PRO A 471 32.56 44.04 -30.05
CA PRO A 471 31.22 43.89 -29.46
C PRO A 471 30.28 45.04 -29.84
N GLY A 472 28.97 44.76 -29.81
CA GLY A 472 27.90 45.74 -30.01
C GLY A 472 27.60 46.52 -28.73
N THR A 473 26.93 47.67 -28.88
CA THR A 473 26.50 48.49 -27.72
C THR A 473 25.44 47.76 -26.89
N PRO A 474 25.53 47.75 -25.54
CA PRO A 474 24.58 47.00 -24.71
C PRO A 474 23.12 47.48 -24.84
N VAL A 475 22.19 46.53 -24.74
CA VAL A 475 20.76 46.74 -24.49
C VAL A 475 20.47 46.39 -23.03
N TYR A 476 19.65 47.19 -22.34
CA TYR A 476 19.37 47.02 -20.91
C TYR A 476 17.90 46.68 -20.66
N GLU A 477 17.65 45.81 -19.68
CA GLU A 477 16.37 45.72 -18.98
C GLU A 477 16.59 45.87 -17.47
N ASP A 478 15.80 46.76 -16.86
CA ASP A 478 15.91 47.23 -15.48
C ASP A 478 15.41 46.14 -14.50
N THR A 479 16.14 45.89 -13.40
CA THR A 479 15.69 45.00 -12.32
C THR A 479 15.46 45.77 -11.01
N ASP A 480 14.55 45.31 -10.15
CA ASP A 480 14.13 46.04 -8.94
C ASP A 480 15.21 46.01 -7.83
N GLY A 481 16.19 45.11 -7.92
CA GLY A 481 17.27 44.88 -6.95
C GLY A 481 18.66 45.28 -7.46
N LEU A 482 19.62 44.37 -7.31
CA LEU A 482 20.96 44.49 -7.88
C LEU A 482 21.29 43.18 -8.59
N ALA A 483 21.56 43.24 -9.90
CA ALA A 483 21.93 42.05 -10.67
C ALA A 483 23.36 41.60 -10.31
N LEU A 484 23.49 40.49 -9.58
CA LEU A 484 24.78 39.96 -9.11
C LEU A 484 25.30 38.78 -9.96
N GLY A 485 24.39 37.91 -10.42
CA GLY A 485 24.72 36.74 -11.24
C GLY A 485 23.65 36.45 -12.28
N VAL A 486 24.03 35.78 -13.38
CA VAL A 486 23.13 35.51 -14.52
C VAL A 486 23.39 34.14 -15.14
N TYR A 487 22.32 33.44 -15.50
CA TYR A 487 22.33 32.17 -16.24
C TYR A 487 21.32 32.22 -17.39
N VAL A 488 21.64 31.67 -18.57
CA VAL A 488 20.71 31.59 -19.70
C VAL A 488 20.31 30.15 -19.98
N SER A 489 19.00 29.90 -20.11
CA SER A 489 18.45 28.58 -20.48
C SER A 489 17.30 28.74 -21.48
N GLY A 490 17.51 28.26 -22.70
CA GLY A 490 16.56 28.41 -23.80
C GLY A 490 16.30 29.87 -24.16
N ASP A 491 15.03 30.25 -24.19
CA ASP A 491 14.56 31.60 -24.50
C ASP A 491 14.50 32.53 -23.27
N TYR A 492 15.10 32.14 -22.13
CA TYR A 492 15.04 32.89 -20.86
C TYR A 492 16.41 33.15 -20.23
N ALA A 493 16.59 34.36 -19.70
CA ALA A 493 17.65 34.72 -18.77
C ALA A 493 17.13 34.70 -17.33
N TYR A 494 17.95 34.19 -16.42
CA TYR A 494 17.68 34.03 -15.00
C TYR A 494 18.74 34.84 -14.26
N VAL A 495 18.32 35.84 -13.48
CA VAL A 495 19.20 36.79 -12.79
C VAL A 495 19.00 36.67 -11.29
N ALA A 496 20.11 36.53 -10.57
CA ALA A 496 20.16 36.63 -9.12
C ALA A 496 20.19 38.13 -8.75
N ASP A 497 19.05 38.67 -8.30
CA ASP A 497 18.78 40.11 -8.18
C ASP A 497 18.89 40.62 -6.73
N GLN A 498 19.82 40.05 -5.96
CA GLN A 498 20.03 40.31 -4.54
C GLN A 498 18.74 40.21 -3.70
N ALA A 499 18.11 41.34 -3.39
CA ALA A 499 16.99 41.43 -2.45
C ALA A 499 15.61 41.26 -3.12
N SER A 500 15.56 41.11 -4.45
CA SER A 500 14.35 40.75 -5.22
C SER A 500 14.29 39.24 -5.56
N GLY A 501 15.21 38.45 -5.00
CA GLY A 501 15.32 37.01 -5.26
C GLY A 501 15.70 36.69 -6.71
N LEU A 502 14.90 35.85 -7.36
CA LEU A 502 15.11 35.41 -8.74
C LEU A 502 14.30 36.29 -9.70
N ALA A 503 14.98 36.97 -10.62
CA ALA A 503 14.36 37.65 -11.76
C ALA A 503 14.47 36.78 -13.03
N VAL A 504 13.33 36.48 -13.67
CA VAL A 504 13.24 35.68 -14.90
C VAL A 504 12.80 36.58 -16.06
N ILE A 505 13.57 36.59 -17.13
CA ILE A 505 13.48 37.55 -18.25
C ILE A 505 13.36 36.78 -19.57
N ASP A 506 12.29 37.04 -20.34
CA ASP A 506 12.14 36.55 -21.72
C ASP A 506 13.18 37.23 -22.62
N ILE A 507 14.04 36.44 -23.26
CA ILE A 507 15.08 36.88 -24.20
C ILE A 507 14.89 36.28 -25.60
N SER A 508 13.66 35.88 -25.95
CA SER A 508 13.33 35.38 -27.30
C SER A 508 13.60 36.39 -28.42
N ASP A 509 13.71 37.68 -28.08
CA ASP A 509 14.43 38.71 -28.85
C ASP A 509 15.50 39.37 -27.94
N PRO A 510 16.78 38.94 -28.02
CA PRO A 510 17.86 39.53 -27.21
C PRO A 510 18.10 41.02 -27.47
N THR A 511 17.54 41.59 -28.56
CA THR A 511 17.63 43.02 -28.86
C THR A 511 16.50 43.85 -28.24
N ASN A 512 15.51 43.19 -27.64
CA ASN A 512 14.44 43.76 -26.84
C ASN A 512 13.98 42.71 -25.80
N PRO A 513 14.69 42.55 -24.66
CA PRO A 513 14.24 41.68 -23.57
C PRO A 513 12.82 42.02 -23.08
N GLY A 514 12.15 41.04 -22.48
CA GLY A 514 10.87 41.20 -21.82
C GLY A 514 11.00 41.72 -20.39
N THR A 515 9.93 42.28 -19.83
CA THR A 515 9.90 42.73 -18.44
C THR A 515 10.09 41.57 -17.47
N PRO A 516 10.90 41.69 -16.40
CA PRO A 516 11.15 40.60 -15.46
C PRO A 516 9.90 40.08 -14.75
N VAL A 517 9.89 38.78 -14.47
CA VAL A 517 9.01 38.12 -13.49
C VAL A 517 9.85 37.76 -12.27
N TYR A 518 9.39 38.07 -11.07
CA TYR A 518 10.13 37.85 -9.82
C TYR A 518 9.55 36.70 -9.00
N GLU A 519 10.43 35.99 -8.30
CA GLU A 519 10.07 35.16 -7.14
C GLU A 519 11.00 35.52 -5.97
N ASP A 520 10.40 36.01 -4.87
CA ASP A 520 11.12 36.47 -3.68
C ASP A 520 11.87 35.31 -3.02
N THR A 521 13.18 35.46 -2.77
CA THR A 521 13.94 34.57 -1.89
C THR A 521 14.13 35.19 -0.50
N SER A 522 14.38 34.35 0.52
CA SER A 522 14.44 34.77 1.92
C SER A 522 15.72 35.54 2.27
N GLY A 523 16.79 35.35 1.50
CA GLY A 523 18.11 35.89 1.70
C GLY A 523 18.50 36.96 0.69
N TRP A 524 19.71 36.82 0.14
CA TRP A 524 20.20 37.63 -0.98
C TRP A 524 20.64 36.68 -2.09
N ALA A 525 19.95 36.70 -3.23
CA ALA A 525 20.35 35.94 -4.40
C ALA A 525 21.70 36.47 -4.94
N LEU A 526 22.77 35.70 -4.74
CA LEU A 526 24.14 36.05 -5.16
C LEU A 526 24.54 35.41 -6.50
N GLY A 527 24.04 34.20 -6.78
CA GLY A 527 24.33 33.45 -8.00
C GLY A 527 23.22 32.48 -8.35
N VAL A 528 23.13 32.07 -9.63
CA VAL A 528 22.04 31.22 -10.15
C VAL A 528 22.55 30.23 -11.20
N TYR A 529 21.99 29.02 -11.19
CA TYR A 529 22.23 27.96 -12.16
C TYR A 529 20.91 27.29 -12.55
N VAL A 530 20.70 26.96 -13.83
CA VAL A 530 19.49 26.26 -14.29
C VAL A 530 19.82 24.84 -14.76
N SER A 531 19.04 23.86 -14.28
CA SER A 531 19.16 22.46 -14.68
C SER A 531 17.79 21.82 -14.87
N GLY A 532 17.41 21.59 -16.14
CA GLY A 532 16.06 21.15 -16.49
C GLY A 532 15.01 22.18 -16.07
N ASP A 533 13.97 21.71 -15.40
CA ASP A 533 12.81 22.51 -14.98
C ASP A 533 13.03 23.27 -13.64
N TYR A 534 14.29 23.43 -13.21
CA TYR A 534 14.65 24.04 -11.91
C TYR A 534 15.73 25.12 -12.03
N ALA A 535 15.49 26.23 -11.33
CA ALA A 535 16.50 27.23 -11.00
C ALA A 535 17.05 26.99 -9.59
N TYR A 536 18.36 27.03 -9.46
CA TYR A 536 19.12 26.83 -8.24
C TYR A 536 19.80 28.16 -7.91
N VAL A 537 19.42 28.80 -6.81
CA VAL A 537 19.88 30.13 -6.43
C VAL A 537 20.68 30.05 -5.13
N ALA A 538 21.91 30.54 -5.16
CA ALA A 538 22.73 30.73 -3.97
C ALA A 538 22.23 31.98 -3.23
N ASP A 539 21.50 31.79 -2.13
CA ASP A 539 20.69 32.82 -1.46
C ASP A 539 21.39 33.43 -0.22
N GLY A 540 22.73 33.49 -0.25
CA GLY A 540 23.53 33.98 0.86
C GLY A 540 23.32 33.15 2.12
N SER A 541 22.92 33.79 3.22
CA SER A 541 22.79 33.16 4.54
C SER A 541 21.62 32.18 4.70
N TRP A 542 20.83 31.95 3.65
CA TRP A 542 19.77 30.92 3.60
C TRP A 542 20.17 29.68 2.79
N GLY A 543 21.44 29.60 2.35
CA GLY A 543 21.96 28.46 1.61
C GLY A 543 21.46 28.42 0.17
N LEU A 544 20.98 27.25 -0.25
CA LEU A 544 20.54 26.99 -1.61
C LEU A 544 19.00 27.03 -1.72
N ALA A 545 18.48 27.99 -2.47
CA ALA A 545 17.08 28.05 -2.85
C ALA A 545 16.83 27.29 -4.16
N VAL A 546 15.88 26.36 -4.16
CA VAL A 546 15.52 25.53 -5.32
C VAL A 546 14.11 25.88 -5.79
N ILE A 547 14.03 26.55 -6.93
CA ILE A 547 12.82 27.15 -7.52
C ILE A 547 12.37 26.31 -8.73
N ASP A 548 11.06 26.05 -8.81
CA ASP A 548 10.45 25.38 -9.96
C ASP A 548 10.23 26.40 -11.08
N ILE A 549 10.71 26.12 -12.28
CA ILE A 549 10.61 26.98 -13.46
C ILE A 549 10.03 26.22 -14.66
N SER A 550 9.24 25.17 -14.41
CA SER A 550 8.49 24.45 -15.45
C SER A 550 7.53 25.37 -16.23
N ASP A 551 7.06 26.45 -15.60
CA ASP A 551 6.55 27.66 -16.25
C ASP A 551 7.43 28.87 -15.86
N PRO A 552 8.38 29.31 -16.71
CA PRO A 552 9.23 30.47 -16.42
C PRO A 552 8.45 31.79 -16.29
N THR A 553 7.18 31.84 -16.70
CA THR A 553 6.31 33.03 -16.55
C THR A 553 5.54 33.06 -15.23
N ASN A 554 5.60 31.96 -14.46
CA ASN A 554 5.11 31.85 -13.09
C ASN A 554 5.99 30.84 -12.33
N PRO A 555 7.18 31.24 -11.85
CA PRO A 555 8.02 30.39 -11.01
C PRO A 555 7.25 29.86 -9.78
N GLY A 556 7.63 28.68 -9.30
CA GLY A 556 7.08 28.06 -8.10
C GLY A 556 7.93 28.33 -6.87
N THR A 557 7.27 28.47 -5.70
CA THR A 557 7.90 28.89 -4.44
C THR A 557 9.23 28.18 -4.13
N PRO A 558 10.26 28.91 -3.66
CA PRO A 558 11.55 28.33 -3.32
C PRO A 558 11.46 27.27 -2.20
N ILE A 559 12.31 26.25 -2.30
CA ILE A 559 12.59 25.31 -1.21
C ILE A 559 14.05 25.47 -0.82
N TYR A 560 14.35 25.61 0.47
CA TYR A 560 15.69 25.92 0.97
C TYR A 560 16.42 24.66 1.47
N GLU A 561 17.67 24.50 1.03
CA GLU A 561 18.62 23.49 1.50
C GLU A 561 19.82 24.24 2.12
N ASN A 562 20.03 24.09 3.44
CA ASN A 562 20.98 24.91 4.19
C ASN A 562 22.46 24.60 3.83
N THR A 563 23.26 25.66 3.68
CA THR A 563 24.73 25.58 3.79
C THR A 563 25.19 26.10 5.17
N SER A 564 26.49 26.01 5.51
CA SER A 564 26.99 26.42 6.83
C SER A 564 27.33 27.92 6.93
N GLY A 565 27.52 28.61 5.80
CA GLY A 565 27.84 30.02 5.71
C GLY A 565 26.93 30.75 4.72
N ASN A 566 27.51 31.64 3.92
CA ASN A 566 26.81 32.32 2.84
C ASN A 566 27.08 31.63 1.51
N ALA A 567 26.05 31.04 0.92
CA ALA A 567 26.07 30.53 -0.44
C ALA A 567 26.30 31.69 -1.44
N ARG A 568 27.35 31.58 -2.27
CA ARG A 568 27.82 32.61 -3.22
C ARG A 568 27.53 32.26 -4.67
N SER A 569 27.75 31.00 -5.04
CA SER A 569 27.54 30.44 -6.37
C SER A 569 27.09 28.99 -6.25
N VAL A 570 26.47 28.45 -7.28
CA VAL A 570 26.03 27.06 -7.34
C VAL A 570 26.23 26.49 -8.74
N TYR A 571 26.67 25.23 -8.81
CA TYR A 571 26.76 24.43 -10.03
C TYR A 571 25.98 23.13 -9.85
N VAL A 572 25.18 22.71 -10.84
CA VAL A 572 24.41 21.45 -10.76
C VAL A 572 24.94 20.39 -11.73
N SER A 573 25.16 19.17 -11.22
CA SER A 573 25.59 18.01 -12.00
C SER A 573 24.99 16.72 -11.47
N GLY A 574 24.16 16.06 -12.31
CA GLY A 574 23.41 14.86 -11.92
C GLY A 574 22.43 15.15 -10.79
N ASP A 575 22.42 14.29 -9.77
CA ASP A 575 21.57 14.40 -8.58
C ASP A 575 22.16 15.32 -7.49
N TYR A 576 23.12 16.19 -7.81
CA TYR A 576 23.84 17.01 -6.84
C TYR A 576 24.00 18.47 -7.28
N ALA A 577 23.77 19.39 -6.34
CA ALA A 577 24.18 20.78 -6.40
C ALA A 577 25.46 20.96 -5.58
N TYR A 578 26.37 21.75 -6.12
CA TYR A 578 27.68 22.03 -5.58
C TYR A 578 27.72 23.54 -5.32
N VAL A 579 27.70 23.94 -4.07
CA VAL A 579 27.52 25.33 -3.65
C VAL A 579 28.84 25.87 -3.10
N ALA A 580 29.32 26.96 -3.70
CA ALA A 580 30.43 27.73 -3.15
C ALA A 580 29.91 28.50 -1.93
N ASP A 581 30.41 28.15 -0.75
CA ASP A 581 29.94 28.64 0.54
C ASP A 581 31.09 29.26 1.34
N ASP A 582 30.86 30.41 1.99
CA ASP A 582 31.96 31.17 2.58
C ASP A 582 32.45 30.70 3.97
N ILE A 583 31.91 29.57 4.46
CA ILE A 583 32.39 28.87 5.66
C ILE A 583 32.86 27.44 5.33
N SER A 584 32.03 26.62 4.67
CA SER A 584 32.36 25.24 4.27
C SER A 584 33.14 25.13 2.96
N GLY A 585 33.26 26.21 2.19
CA GLY A 585 33.95 26.19 0.90
C GLY A 585 33.12 25.53 -0.21
N LEU A 586 32.93 24.21 -0.12
CA LEU A 586 32.16 23.43 -1.08
C LEU A 586 31.11 22.54 -0.39
N ALA A 587 29.89 23.07 -0.26
CA ALA A 587 28.75 22.28 0.21
C ALA A 587 28.19 21.44 -0.96
N VAL A 588 28.21 20.11 -0.83
CA VAL A 588 27.66 19.17 -1.82
C VAL A 588 26.28 18.70 -1.37
N ILE A 589 25.24 19.34 -1.90
CA ILE A 589 23.83 19.10 -1.56
C ILE A 589 23.24 18.09 -2.54
N LYS A 590 22.66 17.00 -2.02
CA LYS A 590 21.94 16.04 -2.86
C LYS A 590 20.55 16.57 -3.23
N ILE A 591 20.47 17.27 -4.36
CA ILE A 591 19.20 17.73 -4.91
C ILE A 591 18.33 16.55 -5.32
N ARG A 592 17.05 16.63 -4.96
CA ARG A 592 16.03 15.75 -5.53
C ARG A 592 15.55 16.39 -6.82
N LYS A 593 15.26 15.60 -7.85
CA LYS A 593 14.11 15.94 -8.70
C LYS A 593 12.93 16.18 -7.76
N ARG A 594 12.14 17.23 -7.94
CA ARG A 594 10.80 17.20 -7.35
C ARG A 594 10.06 16.07 -8.06
N VAL A 595 9.95 14.95 -7.35
CA VAL A 595 8.96 13.91 -7.57
C VAL A 595 7.63 14.64 -7.32
N ASP A 596 6.63 14.48 -8.20
CA ASP A 596 5.28 14.93 -7.86
C ASP A 596 4.91 14.30 -6.51
N MET A 597 4.08 14.93 -5.69
CA MET A 597 3.67 14.39 -4.38
C MET A 597 2.15 14.37 -4.23
N VAL A 598 1.42 14.49 -5.33
CA VAL A 598 -0.04 14.48 -5.37
C VAL A 598 -0.51 13.12 -5.90
N ASP A 599 -1.13 12.30 -5.05
CA ASP A 599 -1.73 11.05 -5.52
C ASP A 599 -2.79 11.29 -6.61
N PRO A 600 -2.78 10.51 -7.72
CA PRO A 600 -3.76 10.62 -8.80
C PRO A 600 -5.21 10.68 -8.31
N LEU A 601 -5.93 11.77 -8.57
CA LEU A 601 -7.29 11.94 -8.03
C LEU A 601 -8.31 11.15 -8.85
N ILE A 602 -8.82 10.05 -8.30
CA ILE A 602 -9.96 9.31 -8.89
C ILE A 602 -11.22 10.18 -8.79
N THR A 603 -11.74 10.62 -9.94
CA THR A 603 -12.86 11.58 -10.06
C THR A 603 -14.19 10.94 -10.46
N ASP A 604 -14.17 9.74 -11.05
CA ASP A 604 -15.36 8.92 -11.28
C ASP A 604 -15.04 7.44 -11.08
N ALA A 605 -15.90 6.73 -10.33
CA ALA A 605 -15.67 5.36 -9.87
C ALA A 605 -16.95 4.51 -9.96
N PRO A 606 -16.86 3.24 -10.39
CA PRO A 606 -18.00 2.38 -10.68
C PRO A 606 -18.61 1.81 -9.39
N SER A 607 -19.93 1.93 -9.26
CA SER A 607 -20.66 1.33 -8.13
C SER A 607 -20.74 -0.19 -8.21
N ASN A 608 -20.71 -0.85 -7.04
CA ASN A 608 -20.92 -2.31 -6.90
C ASN A 608 -22.20 -2.77 -7.60
N PHE A 609 -22.14 -3.91 -8.32
CA PHE A 609 -23.23 -4.39 -9.17
C PHE A 609 -23.38 -5.92 -9.17
N THR A 610 -24.51 -6.40 -9.69
CA THR A 610 -24.85 -7.83 -9.79
C THR A 610 -25.21 -8.19 -11.23
N VAL A 611 -24.80 -9.37 -11.69
CA VAL A 611 -25.17 -9.95 -12.99
C VAL A 611 -25.59 -11.42 -12.83
N ASP A 612 -26.40 -11.88 -13.78
CA ASP A 612 -26.84 -13.27 -13.85
C ASP A 612 -25.76 -14.14 -14.53
N TYR A 613 -25.67 -15.42 -14.15
CA TYR A 613 -24.71 -16.36 -14.71
C TYR A 613 -24.94 -16.55 -16.22
N GLY A 614 -23.85 -16.54 -17.00
CA GLY A 614 -23.94 -16.51 -18.46
C GLY A 614 -24.14 -15.11 -19.07
N TYR A 615 -23.89 -14.03 -18.31
CA TYR A 615 -23.74 -12.67 -18.84
C TYR A 615 -22.71 -12.61 -19.99
N THR A 616 -22.85 -11.60 -20.86
CA THR A 616 -21.88 -11.30 -21.92
C THR A 616 -21.65 -9.81 -22.06
N GLY A 617 -20.40 -9.39 -22.29
CA GLY A 617 -20.08 -8.00 -22.65
C GLY A 617 -20.23 -6.98 -21.51
N VAL A 618 -19.95 -7.40 -20.28
CA VAL A 618 -19.89 -6.52 -19.10
C VAL A 618 -18.60 -5.71 -19.14
N SER A 619 -18.68 -4.42 -18.79
CA SER A 619 -17.51 -3.54 -18.69
C SER A 619 -17.57 -2.68 -17.43
N ILE A 620 -16.39 -2.33 -16.93
CA ILE A 620 -16.15 -1.51 -15.73
C ILE A 620 -15.32 -0.29 -16.18
N SER A 621 -15.60 0.89 -15.66
CA SER A 621 -14.93 2.14 -16.06
C SER A 621 -14.55 2.99 -14.85
N TRP A 622 -13.42 3.70 -14.94
CA TRP A 622 -12.93 4.66 -13.96
C TRP A 622 -12.41 5.91 -14.67
N THR A 623 -12.44 7.06 -14.01
CA THR A 623 -11.77 8.30 -14.46
C THR A 623 -10.92 8.84 -13.32
N ALA A 624 -9.69 9.25 -13.64
CA ALA A 624 -8.80 9.95 -12.72
C ALA A 624 -8.29 11.26 -13.36
N THR A 625 -7.76 12.17 -12.54
CA THR A 625 -7.13 13.43 -12.94
C THR A 625 -5.84 13.63 -12.16
N ASP A 626 -4.79 14.01 -12.88
CA ASP A 626 -3.42 14.14 -12.40
C ASP A 626 -2.65 15.10 -13.31
N THR A 627 -1.53 15.64 -12.85
CA THR A 627 -0.63 16.52 -13.61
C THR A 627 0.25 15.75 -14.58
N ASN A 628 0.80 14.61 -14.16
CA ASN A 628 1.85 13.85 -14.81
C ASN A 628 1.49 12.33 -14.99
N PRO A 629 0.35 12.01 -15.64
CA PRO A 629 -0.21 10.65 -15.66
C PRO A 629 0.65 9.62 -16.43
N ASN A 630 0.96 8.50 -15.78
CA ASN A 630 1.80 7.42 -16.30
C ASN A 630 0.96 6.18 -16.64
N ILE A 631 1.00 5.12 -15.81
CA ILE A 631 0.30 3.86 -16.05
C ILE A 631 -0.88 3.65 -15.10
N TYR A 632 -1.81 2.81 -15.54
CA TYR A 632 -2.75 2.13 -14.66
C TYR A 632 -2.59 0.62 -14.77
N THR A 633 -3.02 -0.10 -13.74
CA THR A 633 -3.20 -1.55 -13.73
C THR A 633 -4.54 -1.91 -13.11
N ILE A 634 -5.05 -3.10 -13.41
CA ILE A 634 -6.26 -3.63 -12.75
C ILE A 634 -5.96 -5.05 -12.29
N ALA A 635 -6.29 -5.37 -11.04
CA ALA A 635 -6.17 -6.69 -10.44
C ALA A 635 -7.54 -7.29 -10.10
N LEU A 636 -7.66 -8.62 -10.29
CA LEU A 636 -8.78 -9.41 -9.78
C LEU A 636 -8.30 -10.19 -8.55
N GLN A 637 -9.02 -10.04 -7.43
CA GLN A 637 -8.66 -10.68 -6.17
C GLN A 637 -8.46 -12.20 -6.34
N GLY A 638 -7.37 -12.74 -5.78
CA GLY A 638 -6.99 -14.15 -5.91
C GLY A 638 -6.42 -14.57 -7.27
N THR A 639 -6.53 -13.74 -8.31
CA THR A 639 -5.98 -14.00 -9.66
C THR A 639 -4.76 -13.14 -9.97
N GLY A 640 -4.68 -11.93 -9.41
CA GLY A 640 -3.61 -10.97 -9.67
C GLY A 640 -3.97 -10.00 -10.79
N THR A 641 -2.96 -9.38 -11.41
CA THR A 641 -3.10 -8.37 -12.47
C THR A 641 -3.79 -8.95 -13.71
N VAL A 642 -4.95 -8.40 -14.07
CA VAL A 642 -5.77 -8.76 -15.24
C VAL A 642 -5.71 -7.70 -16.35
N ALA A 643 -5.36 -6.45 -16.02
CA ALA A 643 -4.90 -5.46 -16.99
C ALA A 643 -3.47 -5.04 -16.63
N SER A 644 -2.52 -5.36 -17.52
CA SER A 644 -1.11 -4.96 -17.44
C SER A 644 -0.93 -3.44 -17.41
N PRO A 645 0.26 -2.92 -17.08
CA PRO A 645 0.60 -1.50 -17.26
C PRO A 645 0.18 -0.97 -18.63
N ASN A 646 -0.77 -0.02 -18.62
CA ASN A 646 -1.24 0.71 -19.80
C ASN A 646 -1.18 2.19 -19.48
N ALA A 647 -0.76 3.02 -20.43
CA ALA A 647 -0.79 4.47 -20.25
C ALA A 647 -2.24 4.98 -20.08
N TRP A 648 -2.43 6.00 -19.25
CA TRP A 648 -3.69 6.73 -19.13
C TRP A 648 -3.52 8.21 -19.47
N SER A 649 -4.56 9.02 -19.26
CA SER A 649 -4.52 10.46 -19.53
C SER A 649 -5.49 11.18 -18.60
N SER A 650 -5.07 12.32 -18.06
CA SER A 650 -5.83 13.11 -17.09
C SER A 650 -7.22 13.47 -17.61
N GLY A 651 -8.26 13.14 -16.84
CA GLY A 651 -9.67 13.37 -17.17
C GLY A 651 -10.26 12.43 -18.23
N VAL A 652 -9.53 11.39 -18.68
CA VAL A 652 -10.01 10.42 -19.68
C VAL A 652 -10.41 9.11 -19.02
N ALA A 653 -11.66 8.69 -19.22
CA ALA A 653 -12.17 7.44 -18.68
C ALA A 653 -11.47 6.21 -19.31
N ILE A 654 -10.91 5.35 -18.47
CA ILE A 654 -10.46 4.01 -18.85
C ILE A 654 -11.63 3.02 -18.77
N THR A 655 -11.62 1.97 -19.60
CA THR A 655 -12.67 0.92 -19.60
C THR A 655 -12.05 -0.46 -19.68
N TYR A 656 -12.40 -1.34 -18.74
CA TYR A 656 -12.02 -2.74 -18.69
C TYR A 656 -13.21 -3.64 -19.03
N ASN A 657 -13.04 -4.51 -20.02
CA ASN A 657 -14.07 -5.50 -20.38
C ASN A 657 -13.88 -6.76 -19.52
N VAL A 658 -14.91 -7.10 -18.75
CA VAL A 658 -14.90 -8.30 -17.90
C VAL A 658 -15.02 -9.55 -18.77
N PRO A 659 -14.14 -10.56 -18.63
CA PRO A 659 -14.25 -11.81 -19.37
C PRO A 659 -15.57 -12.53 -19.10
N ASP A 660 -16.30 -12.91 -20.15
CA ASP A 660 -17.53 -13.68 -20.05
C ASP A 660 -17.31 -15.02 -19.32
N GLY A 661 -18.27 -15.45 -18.49
CA GLY A 661 -18.28 -16.80 -17.91
C GLY A 661 -17.51 -16.99 -16.60
N LEU A 662 -17.28 -15.93 -15.81
CA LEU A 662 -16.84 -16.08 -14.41
C LEU A 662 -17.80 -16.98 -13.59
N ALA A 663 -17.26 -17.67 -12.61
CA ALA A 663 -18.02 -18.52 -11.69
C ALA A 663 -18.99 -17.70 -10.81
N VAL A 664 -20.08 -18.33 -10.37
CA VAL A 664 -21.02 -17.77 -9.39
C VAL A 664 -20.29 -17.43 -8.08
N GLY A 665 -20.46 -16.20 -7.57
CA GLY A 665 -19.74 -15.67 -6.42
C GLY A 665 -19.51 -14.16 -6.48
N GLU A 666 -18.70 -13.64 -5.56
CA GLU A 666 -18.27 -12.23 -5.54
C GLU A 666 -16.87 -12.08 -6.13
N HIS A 667 -16.70 -11.14 -7.05
CA HIS A 667 -15.44 -10.83 -7.74
C HIS A 667 -15.07 -9.38 -7.45
N PHE A 668 -13.87 -9.16 -6.93
CA PHE A 668 -13.39 -7.83 -6.55
C PHE A 668 -12.31 -7.38 -7.55
N TYR A 669 -12.57 -6.25 -8.21
CA TYR A 669 -11.65 -5.62 -9.16
C TYR A 669 -11.09 -4.35 -8.54
N THR A 670 -9.78 -4.33 -8.34
CA THR A 670 -9.04 -3.15 -7.85
C THR A 670 -8.30 -2.51 -9.01
N VAL A 671 -8.55 -1.23 -9.27
CA VAL A 671 -7.70 -0.40 -10.15
C VAL A 671 -6.57 0.20 -9.31
N ASN A 672 -5.40 0.39 -9.92
CA ASN A 672 -4.35 1.25 -9.41
C ASN A 672 -3.94 2.22 -10.52
N PHE A 673 -4.13 3.52 -10.31
CA PHE A 673 -3.56 4.58 -11.15
C PHE A 673 -2.22 5.02 -10.55
N THR A 674 -1.26 5.36 -11.41
CA THR A 674 0.04 5.92 -11.03
C THR A 674 0.42 7.09 -11.92
N ASP A 675 1.13 8.07 -11.38
CA ASP A 675 1.80 9.12 -12.12
C ASP A 675 3.24 8.70 -12.50
N ASP A 676 4.01 9.57 -13.17
CA ASP A 676 5.40 9.29 -13.55
C ASP A 676 6.43 9.49 -12.41
N SER A 677 5.90 9.78 -11.22
CA SER A 677 6.59 10.01 -9.95
C SER A 677 6.36 8.86 -8.95
N ASP A 678 5.67 7.79 -9.37
CA ASP A 678 5.28 6.59 -8.61
C ASP A 678 4.28 6.84 -7.45
N ASN A 679 3.62 8.00 -7.37
CA ASN A 679 2.43 8.20 -6.52
C ASN A 679 1.28 7.35 -7.05
N TYR A 680 0.30 7.00 -6.20
CA TYR A 680 -0.72 6.04 -6.61
C TYR A 680 -2.05 6.13 -5.86
N ASN A 681 -3.13 5.88 -6.60
CA ASN A 681 -4.48 5.83 -6.02
C ASN A 681 -5.28 4.63 -6.53
N THR A 682 -6.08 4.05 -5.63
CA THR A 682 -6.81 2.80 -5.87
C THR A 682 -8.28 2.92 -5.56
N ASP A 683 -9.12 2.33 -6.42
CA ASP A 683 -10.53 2.04 -6.12
C ASP A 683 -10.79 0.54 -6.28
N THR A 684 -11.79 0.01 -5.57
CA THR A 684 -12.17 -1.41 -5.63
C THR A 684 -13.69 -1.60 -5.76
N VAL A 685 -14.11 -2.12 -6.92
CA VAL A 685 -15.51 -2.45 -7.19
C VAL A 685 -15.78 -3.95 -7.05
N LYS A 686 -16.95 -4.27 -6.49
CA LYS A 686 -17.46 -5.63 -6.36
C LYS A 686 -18.51 -5.94 -7.42
N MET A 687 -18.26 -7.00 -8.16
CA MET A 687 -19.18 -7.63 -9.11
C MET A 687 -19.68 -8.96 -8.53
N THR A 688 -20.98 -9.09 -8.28
CA THR A 688 -21.59 -10.36 -7.86
C THR A 688 -22.16 -11.08 -9.08
N VAL A 689 -21.65 -12.28 -9.39
CA VAL A 689 -22.27 -13.20 -10.36
C VAL A 689 -23.19 -14.13 -9.58
N ARG A 690 -24.48 -14.17 -9.91
CA ARG A 690 -25.47 -15.06 -9.27
C ARG A 690 -26.03 -16.09 -10.24
N GLU A 691 -26.36 -17.27 -9.73
CA GLU A 691 -27.21 -18.22 -10.45
C GLU A 691 -28.69 -17.78 -10.33
N THR A 692 -29.50 -17.97 -11.38
CA THR A 692 -30.96 -17.70 -11.39
C THR A 692 -31.75 -18.59 -12.38
N VAL A 693 -31.27 -19.79 -12.71
CA VAL A 693 -31.84 -20.71 -13.71
C VAL A 693 -32.36 -21.96 -13.01
N ASP A 694 -33.69 -22.14 -13.00
CA ASP A 694 -34.30 -23.36 -12.45
C ASP A 694 -33.84 -24.63 -13.19
N PRO A 695 -33.60 -25.74 -12.47
CA PRO A 695 -33.24 -27.02 -13.09
C PRO A 695 -34.23 -27.47 -14.17
N LEU A 696 -33.75 -28.06 -15.26
CA LEU A 696 -34.60 -28.47 -16.37
C LEU A 696 -34.99 -29.94 -16.30
N ILE A 697 -36.28 -30.25 -16.10
CA ILE A 697 -36.80 -31.62 -16.28
C ILE A 697 -36.80 -31.97 -17.76
N THR A 698 -36.00 -32.97 -18.14
CA THR A 698 -35.80 -33.42 -19.53
C THR A 698 -36.57 -34.69 -19.87
N ASN A 699 -37.00 -35.46 -18.86
CA ASN A 699 -37.88 -36.61 -19.01
C ASN A 699 -38.72 -36.84 -17.75
N ALA A 700 -40.00 -37.13 -17.90
CA ALA A 700 -40.92 -37.48 -16.81
C ALA A 700 -41.90 -38.56 -17.29
N LEU A 701 -42.26 -39.50 -16.41
CA LEU A 701 -43.26 -40.51 -16.72
C LEU A 701 -44.66 -39.89 -16.80
N SER A 702 -45.38 -40.09 -17.91
CA SER A 702 -46.77 -39.64 -18.03
C SER A 702 -47.73 -40.39 -17.09
N ASP A 703 -48.82 -39.73 -16.68
CA ASP A 703 -49.98 -40.33 -16.01
C ASP A 703 -50.34 -41.73 -16.53
N PHE A 704 -50.56 -42.68 -15.62
CA PHE A 704 -50.74 -44.09 -15.97
C PHE A 704 -51.69 -44.86 -15.03
N PHE A 705 -52.10 -46.04 -15.50
CA PHE A 705 -53.06 -46.92 -14.83
C PHE A 705 -52.40 -48.22 -14.41
N VAL A 706 -52.79 -48.74 -13.25
CA VAL A 706 -52.38 -50.07 -12.76
C VAL A 706 -53.57 -50.81 -12.18
N ASP A 707 -53.60 -52.13 -12.38
CA ASP A 707 -54.66 -52.98 -11.85
C ASP A 707 -54.42 -53.27 -10.35
N TYR A 708 -55.49 -53.54 -9.60
CA TYR A 708 -55.43 -53.77 -8.17
C TYR A 708 -54.63 -55.04 -7.85
N GLY A 709 -53.76 -54.96 -6.85
CA GLY A 709 -52.77 -56.02 -6.59
C GLY A 709 -51.50 -55.97 -7.46
N TYR A 710 -51.24 -54.87 -8.18
CA TYR A 710 -49.98 -54.62 -8.88
C TYR A 710 -48.73 -54.90 -8.01
N THR A 711 -47.62 -55.24 -8.66
CA THR A 711 -46.31 -55.37 -8.00
C THR A 711 -45.19 -54.76 -8.84
N GLY A 712 -44.21 -54.10 -8.20
CA GLY A 712 -43.00 -53.61 -8.88
C GLY A 712 -43.23 -52.43 -9.83
N VAL A 713 -44.17 -51.54 -9.48
CA VAL A 713 -44.44 -50.32 -10.25
C VAL A 713 -43.43 -49.23 -9.86
N ASN A 714 -42.84 -48.59 -10.85
CA ASN A 714 -41.83 -47.55 -10.68
C ASN A 714 -42.23 -46.27 -11.42
N ILE A 715 -42.00 -45.11 -10.79
CA ILE A 715 -42.12 -43.78 -11.42
C ILE A 715 -40.71 -43.25 -11.64
N SER A 716 -40.44 -42.59 -12.77
CA SER A 716 -39.11 -42.08 -13.10
C SER A 716 -39.12 -40.67 -13.69
N TRP A 717 -38.05 -39.95 -13.37
CA TRP A 717 -37.80 -38.57 -13.77
C TRP A 717 -36.32 -38.39 -14.11
N THR A 718 -36.01 -37.47 -15.01
CA THR A 718 -34.63 -37.06 -15.31
C THR A 718 -34.62 -35.55 -15.46
N ALA A 719 -33.75 -34.88 -14.71
CA ALA A 719 -33.49 -33.46 -14.83
C ALA A 719 -32.04 -33.21 -15.27
N THR A 720 -31.75 -32.00 -15.70
CA THR A 720 -30.40 -31.52 -16.02
C THR A 720 -30.22 -30.13 -15.41
N ASP A 721 -29.11 -29.97 -14.71
CA ASP A 721 -28.63 -28.70 -14.16
C ASP A 721 -27.09 -28.62 -14.26
N VAL A 722 -26.49 -27.47 -13.94
CA VAL A 722 -25.04 -27.27 -13.84
C VAL A 722 -24.54 -27.55 -12.41
N TYR A 723 -25.36 -27.24 -11.40
CA TYR A 723 -25.06 -27.31 -9.96
C TYR A 723 -26.10 -28.17 -9.19
N PRO A 724 -26.33 -29.45 -9.57
CA PRO A 724 -27.41 -30.27 -9.02
C PRO A 724 -27.18 -30.68 -7.56
N ASN A 725 -28.08 -30.24 -6.68
CA ASN A 725 -28.06 -30.50 -5.24
C ASN A 725 -28.91 -31.74 -4.89
N ASN A 726 -30.16 -31.55 -4.46
CA ASN A 726 -31.00 -32.63 -3.93
C ASN A 726 -32.37 -32.71 -4.60
N TYR A 727 -32.99 -33.88 -4.50
CA TYR A 727 -34.37 -34.10 -4.90
C TYR A 727 -35.19 -34.67 -3.74
N THR A 728 -36.49 -34.39 -3.78
CA THR A 728 -37.51 -35.04 -2.93
C THR A 728 -38.66 -35.52 -3.78
N VAL A 729 -39.28 -36.64 -3.39
CA VAL A 729 -40.57 -37.11 -3.96
C VAL A 729 -41.58 -37.08 -2.84
N ALA A 730 -42.71 -36.41 -3.06
CA ALA A 730 -43.83 -36.30 -2.13
C ALA A 730 -45.08 -36.98 -2.69
N LEU A 731 -45.79 -37.72 -1.83
CA LEU A 731 -47.11 -38.27 -2.13
C LEU A 731 -48.17 -37.36 -1.51
N GLN A 732 -49.15 -36.94 -2.31
CA GLN A 732 -50.23 -36.06 -1.84
C GLN A 732 -50.93 -36.63 -0.61
N GLY A 733 -51.11 -35.79 0.42
CA GLY A 733 -51.69 -36.19 1.71
C GLY A 733 -50.77 -36.98 2.65
N SER A 734 -49.62 -37.47 2.17
CA SER A 734 -48.63 -38.22 2.99
C SER A 734 -47.33 -37.44 3.25
N GLY A 735 -46.99 -36.47 2.41
CA GLY A 735 -45.75 -35.71 2.51
C GLY A 735 -44.58 -36.38 1.75
N ILE A 736 -43.34 -36.06 2.13
CA ILE A 736 -42.14 -36.59 1.49
C ILE A 736 -42.04 -38.11 1.74
N VAL A 737 -41.98 -38.88 0.65
CA VAL A 737 -41.87 -40.35 0.63
C VAL A 737 -40.53 -40.86 0.08
N ALA A 738 -39.71 -39.99 -0.51
CA ALA A 738 -38.28 -40.21 -0.76
C ALA A 738 -37.51 -38.89 -0.75
N GLY A 739 -36.24 -38.94 -0.34
CA GLY A 739 -35.39 -37.76 -0.20
C GLY A 739 -35.58 -37.01 1.15
N PRO A 740 -34.89 -35.86 1.34
CA PRO A 740 -33.93 -35.25 0.40
C PRO A 740 -32.73 -36.18 0.15
N SER A 741 -32.27 -36.21 -1.10
CA SER A 741 -31.15 -37.04 -1.53
C SER A 741 -30.46 -36.42 -2.74
N ALA A 742 -29.15 -36.57 -2.85
CA ALA A 742 -28.40 -35.98 -3.96
C ALA A 742 -28.87 -36.53 -5.32
N TRP A 743 -28.88 -35.69 -6.34
CA TRP A 743 -29.07 -36.11 -7.74
C TRP A 743 -27.84 -35.77 -8.59
N SER A 744 -27.91 -36.03 -9.89
CA SER A 744 -26.83 -35.71 -10.82
C SER A 744 -27.41 -35.42 -12.20
N SER A 745 -26.86 -34.41 -12.88
CA SER A 745 -27.36 -33.92 -14.15
C SER A 745 -27.45 -35.03 -15.20
N GLY A 746 -28.65 -35.22 -15.78
CA GLY A 746 -28.92 -36.25 -16.78
C GLY A 746 -29.11 -37.67 -16.23
N VAL A 747 -29.06 -37.90 -14.91
CA VAL A 747 -29.24 -39.22 -14.30
C VAL A 747 -30.71 -39.43 -13.93
N THR A 748 -31.30 -40.54 -14.39
CA THR A 748 -32.70 -40.87 -14.12
C THR A 748 -32.93 -41.30 -12.67
N ILE A 749 -33.65 -40.48 -11.91
CA ILE A 749 -34.23 -40.85 -10.62
C ILE A 749 -35.38 -41.83 -10.85
N THR A 750 -35.45 -42.88 -10.02
CA THR A 750 -36.52 -43.88 -10.05
C THR A 750 -37.06 -44.12 -8.65
N TYR A 751 -38.34 -43.87 -8.45
CA TYR A 751 -39.07 -44.15 -7.21
C TYR A 751 -39.87 -45.45 -7.36
N ASN A 752 -39.61 -46.43 -6.49
CA ASN A 752 -40.36 -47.69 -6.46
C ASN A 752 -41.63 -47.48 -5.64
N VAL A 753 -42.80 -47.59 -6.27
CA VAL A 753 -44.10 -47.40 -5.61
C VAL A 753 -44.40 -48.61 -4.70
N PRO A 754 -44.76 -48.40 -3.43
CA PRO A 754 -45.16 -49.49 -2.54
C PRO A 754 -46.34 -50.30 -3.13
N ASN A 755 -46.27 -51.63 -3.03
CA ASN A 755 -47.37 -52.51 -3.47
C ASN A 755 -48.60 -52.33 -2.57
N GLY A 756 -49.80 -52.46 -3.14
CA GLY A 756 -51.04 -52.55 -2.36
C GLY A 756 -51.65 -51.21 -1.92
N LEU A 757 -51.44 -50.12 -2.68
CA LEU A 757 -52.26 -48.92 -2.53
C LEU A 757 -53.71 -49.19 -2.92
N ALA A 758 -54.64 -48.48 -2.28
CA ALA A 758 -56.07 -48.61 -2.53
C ALA A 758 -56.47 -48.11 -3.93
N VAL A 759 -57.58 -48.63 -4.46
CA VAL A 759 -58.22 -48.15 -5.71
C VAL A 759 -58.48 -46.64 -5.60
N GLY A 760 -58.08 -45.88 -6.62
CA GLY A 760 -58.13 -44.41 -6.61
C GLY A 760 -56.93 -43.75 -7.32
N GLU A 761 -56.88 -42.42 -7.25
CA GLU A 761 -55.80 -41.61 -7.82
C GLU A 761 -54.74 -41.25 -6.77
N HIS A 762 -53.47 -41.45 -7.10
CA HIS A 762 -52.30 -41.19 -6.25
C HIS A 762 -51.34 -40.25 -6.99
N PHE A 763 -51.11 -39.06 -6.43
CA PHE A 763 -50.30 -38.02 -7.04
C PHE A 763 -48.92 -37.96 -6.41
N TYR A 764 -47.88 -38.17 -7.22
CA TYR A 764 -46.48 -38.12 -6.82
C TYR A 764 -45.79 -36.90 -7.43
N THR A 765 -45.45 -35.93 -6.58
CA THR A 765 -44.71 -34.73 -6.99
C THR A 765 -43.23 -34.92 -6.71
N ILE A 766 -42.37 -34.77 -7.72
CA ILE A 766 -40.93 -34.60 -7.53
C ILE A 766 -40.60 -33.11 -7.43
N ASN A 767 -39.63 -32.77 -6.59
CA ASN A 767 -38.96 -31.48 -6.55
C ASN A 767 -37.45 -31.71 -6.69
N PHE A 768 -36.81 -31.07 -7.67
CA PHE A 768 -35.35 -31.00 -7.79
C PHE A 768 -34.89 -29.58 -7.42
N THR A 769 -33.83 -29.46 -6.62
CA THR A 769 -33.16 -28.18 -6.35
C THR A 769 -31.70 -28.22 -6.82
N ASP A 770 -31.13 -27.04 -7.07
CA ASP A 770 -29.69 -26.84 -7.27
C ASP A 770 -28.99 -26.41 -5.96
N ASP A 771 -27.69 -26.11 -6.04
CA ASP A 771 -26.88 -25.63 -4.90
C ASP A 771 -27.16 -24.15 -4.53
N TYR A 772 -28.06 -23.46 -5.23
CA TYR A 772 -28.40 -22.04 -5.06
C TYR A 772 -29.89 -21.79 -4.72
N ASP A 773 -30.62 -22.85 -4.31
CA ASP A 773 -32.05 -22.87 -3.97
C ASP A 773 -33.03 -22.58 -5.14
N ASN A 774 -32.58 -22.58 -6.39
CA ASN A 774 -33.45 -22.64 -7.57
C ASN A 774 -34.12 -24.03 -7.64
N TYR A 775 -35.34 -24.15 -8.19
CA TYR A 775 -36.07 -25.42 -8.12
C TYR A 775 -37.14 -25.64 -9.20
N ILE A 776 -37.34 -26.92 -9.54
CA ILE A 776 -38.35 -27.37 -10.50
C ILE A 776 -39.17 -28.52 -9.94
N THR A 777 -40.47 -28.54 -10.27
CA THR A 777 -41.38 -29.63 -9.87
C THR A 777 -42.09 -30.25 -11.06
N ASP A 778 -42.38 -31.54 -10.96
CA ASP A 778 -43.28 -32.28 -11.84
C ASP A 778 -44.21 -33.17 -10.99
N THR A 779 -45.39 -33.49 -11.48
CA THR A 779 -46.35 -34.36 -10.76
C THR A 779 -46.93 -35.43 -11.67
N VAL A 780 -46.69 -36.69 -11.32
CA VAL A 780 -47.19 -37.87 -12.02
C VAL A 780 -48.36 -38.47 -11.25
N LYS A 781 -49.48 -38.70 -11.94
CA LYS A 781 -50.63 -39.40 -11.35
C LYS A 781 -50.63 -40.88 -11.72
N MET A 782 -50.61 -41.73 -10.71
CA MET A 782 -50.90 -43.15 -10.83
C MET A 782 -52.35 -43.39 -10.40
N THR A 783 -53.15 -44.05 -11.23
CA THR A 783 -54.52 -44.46 -10.87
C THR A 783 -54.59 -45.99 -10.74
N VAL A 784 -54.84 -46.47 -9.52
CA VAL A 784 -55.13 -47.88 -9.24
C VAL A 784 -56.60 -48.16 -9.56
N ARG A 785 -56.89 -49.23 -10.29
CA ARG A 785 -58.23 -49.68 -10.68
C ARG A 785 -58.46 -51.13 -10.31
N GLU A 786 -59.68 -51.50 -9.93
CA GLU A 786 -60.10 -52.91 -10.01
C GLU A 786 -60.76 -53.13 -11.39
N THR A 787 -60.44 -54.26 -12.03
CA THR A 787 -60.88 -54.60 -13.39
C THR A 787 -61.23 -56.09 -13.53
N VAL A 788 -61.34 -56.81 -12.42
CA VAL A 788 -61.74 -58.22 -12.39
C VAL A 788 -63.27 -58.30 -12.30
N ASP A 789 -63.91 -58.89 -13.32
CA ASP A 789 -65.33 -59.22 -13.24
C ASP A 789 -65.57 -60.33 -12.19
N PRO A 790 -66.67 -60.27 -11.42
CA PRO A 790 -67.11 -61.36 -10.56
C PRO A 790 -67.21 -62.69 -11.32
N LEU A 791 -66.90 -63.81 -10.66
CA LEU A 791 -66.92 -65.14 -11.29
C LEU A 791 -68.13 -65.96 -10.83
N ILE A 792 -69.03 -66.33 -11.74
CA ILE A 792 -70.04 -67.36 -11.46
C ILE A 792 -69.36 -68.73 -11.39
N THR A 793 -69.50 -69.40 -10.25
CA THR A 793 -68.85 -70.68 -9.92
C THR A 793 -69.82 -71.86 -9.84
N ASP A 794 -71.11 -71.59 -9.65
CA ASP A 794 -72.20 -72.57 -9.80
C ASP A 794 -73.41 -71.90 -10.47
N ALA A 795 -74.01 -72.59 -11.44
CA ALA A 795 -75.09 -72.07 -12.27
C ALA A 795 -76.15 -73.16 -12.55
N PRO A 796 -77.45 -72.83 -12.53
CA PRO A 796 -78.51 -73.78 -12.71
C PRO A 796 -78.66 -74.14 -14.19
N SER A 797 -78.66 -75.44 -14.51
CA SER A 797 -78.93 -75.92 -15.88
C SER A 797 -80.38 -75.68 -16.30
N ASP A 798 -80.60 -75.43 -17.60
CA ASP A 798 -81.92 -75.43 -18.25
C ASP A 798 -82.79 -76.60 -17.78
N PHE A 799 -84.05 -76.32 -17.42
CA PHE A 799 -84.93 -77.31 -16.80
C PHE A 799 -86.39 -77.19 -17.25
N ILE A 800 -87.15 -78.26 -17.01
CA ILE A 800 -88.54 -78.42 -17.47
C ILE A 800 -89.42 -78.72 -16.26
N VAL A 801 -90.56 -78.04 -16.17
CA VAL A 801 -91.59 -78.25 -15.14
C VAL A 801 -92.94 -78.53 -15.79
N ASP A 802 -93.74 -79.38 -15.17
CA ASP A 802 -95.10 -79.66 -15.60
C ASP A 802 -96.06 -78.56 -15.10
N TYR A 803 -97.04 -78.19 -15.93
CA TYR A 803 -98.02 -77.14 -15.59
C TYR A 803 -98.78 -77.48 -14.31
N GLY A 804 -98.76 -76.55 -13.33
CA GLY A 804 -99.27 -76.77 -11.97
C GLY A 804 -98.19 -77.01 -10.90
N TYR A 805 -96.91 -76.86 -11.23
CA TYR A 805 -95.80 -76.88 -10.26
C TYR A 805 -95.99 -75.90 -9.09
N THR A 806 -95.36 -76.21 -7.95
CA THR A 806 -95.27 -75.31 -6.79
C THR A 806 -93.91 -75.40 -6.12
N GLY A 807 -93.38 -74.27 -5.63
CA GLY A 807 -92.19 -74.26 -4.77
C GLY A 807 -90.86 -74.49 -5.50
N VAL A 808 -90.81 -74.19 -6.79
CA VAL A 808 -89.59 -74.23 -7.61
C VAL A 808 -88.74 -72.99 -7.29
N SER A 809 -87.42 -73.18 -7.18
CA SER A 809 -86.45 -72.09 -7.04
C SER A 809 -85.24 -72.30 -7.95
N ILE A 810 -84.58 -71.20 -8.26
CA ILE A 810 -83.40 -71.10 -9.13
C ILE A 810 -82.28 -70.47 -8.31
N SER A 811 -81.06 -70.98 -8.40
CA SER A 811 -79.94 -70.52 -7.56
C SER A 811 -78.63 -70.45 -8.35
N TRP A 812 -77.84 -69.42 -8.07
CA TRP A 812 -76.50 -69.20 -8.63
C TRP A 812 -75.50 -68.94 -7.50
N THR A 813 -74.26 -69.42 -7.63
CA THR A 813 -73.16 -69.03 -6.74
C THR A 813 -72.12 -68.26 -7.53
N ALA A 814 -71.75 -67.08 -7.05
CA ALA A 814 -70.64 -66.29 -7.59
C ALA A 814 -69.54 -66.11 -6.52
N THR A 815 -68.35 -65.75 -6.95
CA THR A 815 -67.21 -65.37 -6.10
C THR A 815 -66.56 -64.11 -6.64
N ASP A 816 -66.35 -63.14 -5.76
CA ASP A 816 -65.56 -61.93 -5.99
C ASP A 816 -64.80 -61.54 -4.70
N ALA A 817 -63.87 -60.59 -4.78
CA ALA A 817 -63.17 -60.04 -3.61
C ALA A 817 -63.96 -58.89 -2.93
N ASN A 818 -64.71 -58.11 -3.69
CA ASN A 818 -65.44 -56.90 -3.30
C ASN A 818 -66.94 -56.99 -3.73
N PRO A 819 -67.70 -58.03 -3.33
CA PRO A 819 -69.05 -58.29 -3.83
C PRO A 819 -70.08 -57.24 -3.38
N ASN A 820 -70.72 -56.58 -4.36
CA ASN A 820 -71.73 -55.54 -4.15
C ASN A 820 -73.15 -56.10 -4.30
N ILE A 821 -73.86 -55.79 -5.40
CA ILE A 821 -75.25 -56.20 -5.63
C ILE A 821 -75.40 -57.29 -6.67
N TYR A 822 -76.47 -58.09 -6.51
CA TYR A 822 -77.01 -58.94 -7.55
C TYR A 822 -78.41 -58.49 -7.95
N THR A 823 -78.80 -58.78 -9.18
CA THR A 823 -80.19 -58.75 -9.66
C THR A 823 -80.50 -60.03 -10.41
N ILE A 824 -81.77 -60.47 -10.38
CA ILE A 824 -82.29 -61.54 -11.23
C ILE A 824 -83.51 -60.97 -11.95
N ALA A 825 -83.50 -61.01 -13.28
CA ALA A 825 -84.58 -60.53 -14.13
C ALA A 825 -85.21 -61.68 -14.93
N LEU A 826 -86.54 -61.61 -15.08
CA LEU A 826 -87.29 -62.50 -15.96
C LEU A 826 -87.58 -61.76 -17.28
N GLN A 827 -87.23 -62.38 -18.40
CA GLN A 827 -87.39 -61.80 -19.73
C GLN A 827 -88.85 -61.40 -19.98
N GLY A 828 -89.06 -60.14 -20.38
CA GLY A 828 -90.39 -59.55 -20.64
C GLY A 828 -91.10 -58.98 -19.41
N THR A 829 -90.65 -59.24 -18.19
CA THR A 829 -91.22 -58.65 -16.95
C THR A 829 -90.25 -57.77 -16.16
N GLY A 830 -88.93 -57.91 -16.38
CA GLY A 830 -87.89 -57.16 -15.65
C GLY A 830 -87.44 -57.85 -14.37
N THR A 831 -86.82 -57.09 -13.46
CA THR A 831 -86.23 -57.59 -12.21
C THR A 831 -87.27 -58.26 -11.31
N VAL A 832 -87.02 -59.52 -10.96
CA VAL A 832 -87.86 -60.36 -10.07
C VAL A 832 -87.20 -60.64 -8.71
N ALA A 833 -85.89 -60.46 -8.58
CA ALA A 833 -85.18 -60.39 -7.30
C ALA A 833 -84.00 -59.42 -7.37
N GLY A 834 -83.64 -58.80 -6.25
CA GLY A 834 -82.67 -57.71 -6.19
C GLY A 834 -83.23 -56.36 -6.70
N PRO A 835 -82.40 -55.29 -6.76
CA PRO A 835 -81.00 -55.25 -6.34
C PRO A 835 -80.86 -55.53 -4.85
N SER A 836 -79.88 -56.35 -4.48
CA SER A 836 -79.61 -56.72 -3.09
C SER A 836 -78.17 -57.18 -2.95
N ALA A 837 -77.56 -57.00 -1.77
CA ALA A 837 -76.19 -57.42 -1.54
C ALA A 837 -76.05 -58.95 -1.71
N TRP A 838 -74.95 -59.39 -2.31
CA TRP A 838 -74.56 -60.81 -2.34
C TRP A 838 -73.34 -61.05 -1.43
N SER A 839 -72.83 -62.28 -1.44
CA SER A 839 -71.64 -62.64 -0.65
C SER A 839 -70.85 -63.72 -1.37
N SER A 840 -69.54 -63.51 -1.48
CA SER A 840 -68.64 -64.38 -2.21
C SER A 840 -68.73 -65.84 -1.73
N GLY A 841 -69.02 -66.76 -2.65
CA GLY A 841 -69.15 -68.19 -2.38
C GLY A 841 -70.48 -68.63 -1.77
N LEU A 842 -71.50 -67.76 -1.64
CA LEU A 842 -72.83 -68.13 -1.14
C LEU A 842 -73.90 -68.16 -2.24
N ALA A 843 -74.75 -69.20 -2.18
CA ALA A 843 -75.79 -69.48 -3.16
C ALA A 843 -76.96 -68.48 -3.09
N THR A 844 -77.11 -67.69 -4.16
CA THR A 844 -78.10 -66.63 -4.33
C THR A 844 -79.35 -67.20 -5.00
N THR A 845 -80.42 -67.37 -4.22
CA THR A 845 -81.62 -68.14 -4.62
C THR A 845 -82.84 -67.25 -4.83
N SER A 846 -83.54 -67.43 -5.96
CA SER A 846 -84.84 -66.79 -6.25
C SER A 846 -85.95 -67.84 -6.43
N ASN A 847 -87.16 -67.51 -5.99
CA ASN A 847 -88.33 -68.39 -6.11
C ASN A 847 -89.07 -68.12 -7.42
N VAL A 848 -89.36 -69.18 -8.18
CA VAL A 848 -90.18 -69.11 -9.39
C VAL A 848 -91.65 -68.87 -8.98
N PRO A 849 -92.34 -67.86 -9.54
CA PRO A 849 -93.77 -67.66 -9.29
C PRO A 849 -94.58 -68.90 -9.66
N ASN A 850 -95.46 -69.37 -8.78
CA ASN A 850 -96.33 -70.52 -9.06
C ASN A 850 -97.36 -70.15 -10.16
N GLY A 851 -97.67 -71.09 -11.05
CA GLY A 851 -98.77 -70.95 -12.02
C GLY A 851 -98.46 -70.07 -13.23
N LEU A 852 -97.21 -69.99 -13.68
CA LEU A 852 -96.89 -69.48 -15.02
C LEU A 852 -97.55 -70.34 -16.10
N ALA A 853 -97.86 -69.73 -17.23
CA ALA A 853 -98.49 -70.39 -18.37
C ALA A 853 -97.53 -71.39 -19.04
N VAL A 854 -98.06 -72.21 -19.94
CA VAL A 854 -97.26 -73.11 -20.79
C VAL A 854 -96.40 -72.25 -21.73
N GLY A 855 -95.08 -72.45 -21.72
CA GLY A 855 -94.12 -71.60 -22.43
C GLY A 855 -92.70 -71.68 -21.91
N GLU A 856 -91.84 -70.83 -22.46
CA GLU A 856 -90.41 -70.74 -22.11
C GLU A 856 -90.14 -69.43 -21.35
N TYR A 857 -89.39 -69.51 -20.26
CA TYR A 857 -89.11 -68.41 -19.33
C TYR A 857 -87.61 -68.32 -19.05
N PHE A 858 -86.99 -67.21 -19.45
CA PHE A 858 -85.55 -66.99 -19.32
C PHE A 858 -85.28 -66.08 -18.12
N TYR A 859 -84.53 -66.59 -17.15
CA TYR A 859 -84.12 -65.88 -15.94
C TYR A 859 -82.63 -65.53 -16.04
N THR A 860 -82.32 -64.24 -16.14
CA THR A 860 -80.95 -63.72 -16.19
C THR A 860 -80.54 -63.22 -14.81
N VAL A 861 -79.45 -63.74 -14.25
CA VAL A 861 -78.77 -63.13 -13.09
C VAL A 861 -77.73 -62.13 -13.58
N ASN A 862 -77.50 -61.06 -12.83
CA ASN A 862 -76.36 -60.18 -12.98
C ASN A 862 -75.76 -59.88 -11.59
N PHE A 863 -74.50 -60.22 -11.37
CA PHE A 863 -73.72 -59.90 -10.17
C PHE A 863 -72.73 -58.77 -10.50
N SER A 864 -72.59 -57.77 -9.64
CA SER A 864 -71.55 -56.74 -9.73
C SER A 864 -70.69 -56.64 -8.47
N ASP A 865 -69.51 -56.06 -8.59
CA ASP A 865 -68.61 -55.69 -7.50
C ASP A 865 -68.82 -54.22 -7.05
N ASP A 866 -68.06 -53.77 -6.06
CA ASP A 866 -68.06 -52.39 -5.55
C ASP A 866 -67.43 -51.36 -6.52
N TYR A 867 -66.96 -51.79 -7.69
CA TYR A 867 -66.25 -50.98 -8.70
C TYR A 867 -66.94 -51.01 -10.10
N ASP A 868 -68.20 -51.44 -10.15
CA ASP A 868 -69.06 -51.57 -11.34
C ASP A 868 -68.62 -52.64 -12.39
N ASN A 869 -67.67 -53.52 -12.05
CA ASN A 869 -67.38 -54.74 -12.83
C ASN A 869 -68.53 -55.75 -12.65
N TYR A 870 -68.87 -56.55 -13.68
CA TYR A 870 -70.07 -57.40 -13.61
C TYR A 870 -70.07 -58.64 -14.51
N ILE A 871 -70.78 -59.68 -14.05
CA ILE A 871 -71.04 -60.91 -14.82
C ILE A 871 -72.53 -61.25 -14.83
N SER A 872 -72.99 -61.86 -15.92
CA SER A 872 -74.35 -62.38 -16.04
C SER A 872 -74.38 -63.81 -16.59
N ASP A 873 -75.41 -64.54 -16.18
CA ASP A 873 -75.77 -65.87 -16.70
C ASP A 873 -77.30 -65.93 -16.91
N THR A 874 -77.78 -66.82 -17.79
CA THR A 874 -79.22 -66.95 -18.08
C THR A 874 -79.64 -68.42 -18.20
N VAL A 875 -80.55 -68.83 -17.31
CA VAL A 875 -81.19 -70.16 -17.35
C VAL A 875 -82.57 -70.10 -17.98
N LYS A 876 -82.92 -71.13 -18.75
CA LYS A 876 -84.26 -71.33 -19.32
C LYS A 876 -85.06 -72.35 -18.50
N MET A 877 -86.22 -71.91 -18.02
CA MET A 877 -87.27 -72.82 -17.53
C MET A 877 -88.33 -73.02 -18.62
N THR A 878 -88.74 -74.26 -18.88
CA THR A 878 -89.86 -74.59 -19.77
C THR A 878 -91.03 -75.16 -18.98
N VAL A 879 -92.20 -74.53 -19.06
CA VAL A 879 -93.47 -75.04 -18.50
C VAL A 879 -94.22 -75.76 -19.62
N ARG A 880 -94.55 -77.05 -19.43
CA ARG A 880 -95.25 -77.88 -20.45
C ARG A 880 -96.59 -78.44 -19.96
N GLU A 881 -97.49 -78.76 -20.89
CA GLU A 881 -98.72 -79.51 -20.59
C GLU A 881 -98.44 -81.00 -20.34
N VAL A 882 -99.27 -81.62 -19.50
CA VAL A 882 -99.24 -83.06 -19.22
C VAL A 882 -100.22 -83.77 -20.16
N THR A 883 -99.70 -84.40 -21.21
CA THR A 883 -100.51 -85.19 -22.17
C THR A 883 -100.28 -86.70 -21.97
N THR A 884 -101.36 -87.46 -21.76
CA THR A 884 -101.33 -88.92 -21.67
C THR A 884 -101.64 -89.56 -23.01
N ASP A 885 -100.64 -90.14 -23.69
CA ASP A 885 -100.67 -91.54 -24.19
C ASP A 885 -99.52 -91.91 -25.15
N GLY A 886 -99.07 -93.16 -25.05
CA GLY A 886 -98.98 -94.11 -26.17
C GLY A 886 -97.98 -93.92 -27.33
N ASN A 887 -96.97 -94.81 -27.37
CA ASN A 887 -96.29 -95.34 -28.58
C ASN A 887 -95.68 -94.37 -29.62
N GLY A 888 -94.37 -94.16 -29.51
CA GLY A 888 -93.35 -94.83 -30.34
C GLY A 888 -93.36 -94.68 -31.88
N GLY A 889 -92.16 -94.54 -32.46
CA GLY A 889 -91.93 -94.63 -33.91
C GLY A 889 -90.83 -93.70 -34.41
N GLU A 890 -89.63 -94.23 -34.62
CA GLU A 890 -88.56 -93.55 -35.36
C GLU A 890 -88.89 -93.48 -36.87
N ILE A 891 -88.27 -92.55 -37.62
CA ILE A 891 -87.28 -92.86 -38.69
C ILE A 891 -86.87 -91.61 -39.50
N SER A 892 -85.54 -91.48 -39.65
CA SER A 892 -84.71 -90.79 -40.66
C SER A 892 -85.35 -90.15 -41.93
N PHE A 893 -84.82 -88.98 -42.34
CA PHE A 893 -84.10 -88.70 -43.62
C PHE A 893 -83.73 -87.18 -43.65
N GLY A 894 -82.67 -86.68 -44.32
CA GLY A 894 -81.53 -87.32 -45.01
C GLY A 894 -80.75 -86.36 -45.94
N ASN A 895 -79.43 -86.24 -45.73
CA ASN A 895 -78.35 -85.63 -46.53
C ASN A 895 -78.63 -84.87 -47.85
N TYR A 896 -78.24 -83.58 -47.92
CA TYR A 896 -77.67 -82.86 -49.10
C TYR A 896 -76.90 -81.59 -48.63
N TYR A 897 -75.93 -80.98 -49.33
CA TYR A 897 -74.76 -81.46 -50.13
C TYR A 897 -73.82 -80.26 -50.49
N LEU A 898 -72.56 -80.51 -50.92
CA LEU A 898 -71.50 -79.55 -51.39
C LEU A 898 -70.85 -78.64 -50.30
N ILE A 899 -69.51 -78.63 -50.06
CA ILE A 899 -68.32 -78.18 -50.87
C ILE A 899 -68.15 -76.64 -50.79
N PHE A 900 -67.03 -76.02 -50.34
CA PHE A 900 -65.56 -76.25 -50.47
C PHE A 900 -64.83 -76.29 -49.07
N LEU A 901 -63.67 -76.95 -48.79
CA LEU A 901 -62.29 -76.96 -49.35
C LEU A 901 -61.45 -75.72 -48.86
N VAL A 902 -60.25 -75.78 -48.22
CA VAL A 902 -59.40 -76.87 -47.67
C VAL A 902 -58.19 -76.31 -46.86
N ILE A 903 -57.58 -77.10 -45.92
CA ILE A 903 -56.24 -76.93 -45.27
C ILE A 903 -56.03 -75.61 -44.44
N GLY A 904 -55.27 -75.53 -43.34
CA GLY A 904 -54.61 -76.55 -42.50
C GLY A 904 -53.18 -76.18 -42.05
N ILE A 905 -52.83 -76.55 -40.80
CA ILE A 905 -51.46 -76.89 -40.31
C ILE A 905 -50.46 -75.74 -39.96
N ILE A 906 -50.07 -75.72 -38.67
CA ILE A 906 -48.81 -75.29 -38.02
C ILE A 906 -48.50 -73.78 -37.74
N SER A 907 -48.19 -73.58 -36.45
CA SER A 907 -47.30 -72.66 -35.73
C SER A 907 -46.69 -71.39 -36.35
N LEU A 908 -46.78 -70.33 -35.55
CA LEU A 908 -45.79 -69.29 -35.26
C LEU A 908 -44.70 -68.92 -36.30
N ALA A 909 -44.84 -67.66 -36.73
CA ALA A 909 -43.82 -66.60 -36.66
C ALA A 909 -42.80 -66.42 -37.81
N ILE A 910 -42.56 -65.12 -38.09
CA ILE A 910 -41.52 -64.51 -38.96
C ILE A 910 -41.59 -64.94 -40.46
N VAL A 911 -41.11 -64.21 -41.47
CA VAL A 911 -40.14 -63.08 -41.53
C VAL A 911 -40.40 -62.16 -42.75
N GLN A 912 -39.81 -60.94 -42.70
CA GLN A 912 -39.27 -60.18 -43.86
C GLN A 912 -40.28 -59.46 -44.82
N LYS A 913 -39.90 -58.41 -45.57
CA LYS A 913 -38.54 -57.86 -45.85
C LYS A 913 -38.48 -56.35 -46.16
N ARG A 914 -37.47 -55.69 -45.56
CA ARG A 914 -36.61 -54.60 -46.09
C ARG A 914 -37.18 -53.23 -46.55
N ARG A 915 -36.59 -52.22 -45.89
CA ARG A 915 -35.76 -51.10 -46.42
C ARG A 915 -36.35 -49.68 -46.53
N ASN A 916 -35.88 -48.86 -45.58
CA ASN A 916 -35.00 -47.70 -45.76
C ASN A 916 -35.16 -46.87 -47.05
N GLN A 917 -35.60 -45.61 -46.88
CA GLN A 917 -34.82 -44.37 -47.03
C GLN A 917 -35.53 -43.32 -46.13
N SER A 918 -34.92 -42.68 -45.12
CA SER A 918 -33.77 -41.75 -45.05
C SER A 918 -34.11 -40.31 -45.41
N SER A 919 -33.38 -39.35 -44.80
CA SER A 919 -33.61 -37.88 -44.77
C SER A 919 -34.95 -37.48 -44.12
N TYR A 920 -34.95 -36.81 -42.97
CA TYR A 920 -34.55 -35.40 -42.76
C TYR A 920 -35.34 -34.44 -43.65
N HIS A 921 -36.45 -33.91 -43.11
CA HIS A 921 -36.39 -32.54 -42.62
C HIS A 921 -37.16 -32.39 -41.30
#